data_AF-A0A6A7FZG8-F1
#
_entry.id   AF-A0A6A7FZG8-F1
#
_cell.length_a   1.000
_cell.length_b   1.000
_cell.length_c   1.000
_cell.angle_alpha   90.00
_cell.angle_beta   90.00
_cell.angle_gamma   90.00
#
_symmetry.space_group_name_H-M   'P 1'
#
loop_
_entity.id
_entity.type
_entity.pdbx_description
1 polymer ?
#
loop_
_entity_poly.entity_id
_entity_poly.type
_entity_poly.pdbx_seq_one_letter_code
_entity_poly.pdbx_strand_id
1 'polypeptide(L)'
;MATPKPVEWITSLIIRFEEQLPCRTGPQTQNARSNVEQNKECIIQISRYRFGLVISGLTKILQRVNELRPHGHDFEKNYYESLVIVLDTLEKCLSSQPRDAIPYDDVINVRLLLREICQFIDLSLDSAMANQIKNYASKVLFALSLNNFGVVFNRISARLAELGSSNTEENPDYSDIELMQHINVDIHRLVKLLVETNLKFRTLRKNAQIVLMTSLERAIWNWMETYPTEFAELQSTPNDDLTNCCEMMFEHLDGFAENSKKRAQVWPLQIMLFVLCPKVVEEIVNAESGAPCAQRHYKKKQFIDQLKKSLVPHTTGKHLTESAAVTCVKLCKVATYINTTDSNNVVFLLVQSIINDLKMLLFNPAKPFSRGQLFICQDVDLMIDCFVSLFRINPHNNEALKVCLNSNSPAHYHFVLISSLYRIITQPRLLWWPQIDLMYSRSVELRAMFTDTLNKVTQGRMIQTFKEKVTKFKERWSEEAPSSRNLLLWMVRLIHADPMLMLNGKAGHEIQSSTLELINGLVSLVHNHTMPDVAAEAMEALLVLHQPDKIEMWNPEAPINTFWDVSSQVLFSISQKLTQHMIVNYTEILKWLRDILVCRNAFLLRHKDYANCNIGAHIAICKQAHIKLEVVFLMYLWSIDMEAVLVAMSCFALLCEEADIRCVWDEVTATVTYLLPNYHVYQELAAASTVPTTGESCTTEAYHSPSAQDREVHPWLLASMGRHVYQLGESHQVTRLLS
;
A
#
# COMPACT_ATOMS: atom_id res chain seq x y z
N MET A 1 -20.13 -47.56 -12.09
CA MET A 1 -20.74 -46.53 -11.22
C MET A 1 -19.60 -45.69 -10.64
N ALA A 2 -19.36 -44.50 -11.19
CA ALA A 2 -18.34 -43.58 -10.68
C ALA A 2 -18.88 -42.84 -9.45
N THR A 3 -18.10 -42.77 -8.38
CA THR A 3 -18.50 -42.21 -7.07
C THR A 3 -18.78 -40.70 -7.13
N PRO A 4 -19.94 -40.20 -6.65
CA PRO A 4 -20.33 -38.77 -6.66
C PRO A 4 -19.61 -37.87 -5.64
N LYS A 5 -18.73 -38.43 -4.79
CA LYS A 5 -18.06 -37.77 -3.66
C LYS A 5 -17.31 -36.45 -3.97
N PRO A 6 -16.61 -36.28 -5.12
CA PRO A 6 -15.81 -35.07 -5.35
C PRO A 6 -16.63 -33.78 -5.46
N VAL A 7 -17.83 -33.84 -6.04
CA VAL A 7 -18.70 -32.66 -6.21
C VAL A 7 -19.23 -32.22 -4.85
N GLU A 8 -19.73 -33.17 -4.05
CA GLU A 8 -20.25 -32.92 -2.70
C GLU A 8 -19.20 -32.28 -1.80
N TRP A 9 -17.94 -32.76 -1.84
CA TRP A 9 -16.86 -32.20 -1.03
C TRP A 9 -16.54 -30.75 -1.38
N ILE A 10 -16.51 -30.42 -2.67
CA ILE A 10 -16.26 -29.05 -3.10
C ILE A 10 -17.44 -28.15 -2.69
N THR A 11 -18.68 -28.63 -2.85
CA THR A 11 -19.86 -27.90 -2.38
C THR A 11 -19.82 -27.66 -0.87
N SER A 12 -19.46 -28.67 -0.07
CA SER A 12 -19.31 -28.53 1.39
C SER A 12 -18.20 -27.53 1.78
N LEU A 13 -17.07 -27.52 1.05
CA LEU A 13 -16.00 -26.56 1.28
C LEU A 13 -16.46 -25.12 0.98
N ILE A 14 -17.17 -24.91 -0.12
CA ILE A 14 -17.72 -23.60 -0.51
C ILE A 14 -18.74 -23.11 0.53
N ILE A 15 -19.61 -24.00 1.02
CA ILE A 15 -20.57 -23.67 2.09
C ILE A 15 -19.83 -23.26 3.37
N ARG A 16 -18.82 -24.05 3.80
CA ARG A 16 -18.01 -23.72 4.98
C ARG A 16 -17.32 -22.36 4.84
N PHE A 17 -16.80 -22.06 3.65
CA PHE A 17 -16.19 -20.76 3.37
C PHE A 17 -17.20 -19.62 3.52
N GLU A 18 -18.43 -19.76 3.00
CA GLU A 18 -19.51 -18.77 3.18
C GLU A 18 -19.88 -18.57 4.66
N GLU A 19 -20.06 -19.66 5.40
CA GLU A 19 -20.46 -19.63 6.82
C GLU A 19 -19.43 -18.93 7.71
N GLN A 20 -18.16 -18.90 7.29
CA GLN A 20 -17.07 -18.26 8.02
C GLN A 20 -16.81 -16.82 7.60
N LEU A 21 -17.62 -16.22 6.72
CA LEU A 21 -17.45 -14.82 6.34
C LEU A 21 -17.82 -13.87 7.50
N PRO A 22 -17.13 -12.71 7.65
CA PRO A 22 -17.42 -11.74 8.70
C PRO A 22 -18.90 -11.32 8.81
N CYS A 23 -19.62 -11.25 7.69
CA CYS A 23 -21.05 -10.90 7.68
C CYS A 23 -21.96 -11.97 8.33
N ARG A 24 -21.47 -13.21 8.49
CA ARG A 24 -22.17 -14.33 9.14
C ARG A 24 -21.70 -14.55 10.58
N THR A 25 -20.40 -14.38 10.83
CA THR A 25 -19.78 -14.69 12.14
C THR A 25 -19.66 -13.49 13.07
N GLY A 26 -19.77 -12.26 12.56
CA GLY A 26 -19.42 -11.06 13.32
C GLY A 26 -17.90 -10.85 13.45
N PRO A 27 -17.44 -10.05 14.43
CA PRO A 27 -16.02 -9.73 14.63
C PRO A 27 -15.15 -10.98 14.71
N GLN A 28 -14.19 -11.11 13.79
CA GLN A 28 -13.39 -12.32 13.69
C GLN A 28 -12.23 -12.35 14.69
N THR A 29 -12.10 -13.47 15.41
CA THR A 29 -10.88 -13.82 16.15
C THR A 29 -9.75 -14.19 15.19
N GLN A 30 -8.50 -14.16 15.66
CA GLN A 30 -7.34 -14.53 14.85
C GLN A 30 -7.45 -15.96 14.29
N ASN A 31 -7.97 -16.90 15.09
CA ASN A 31 -8.21 -18.28 14.65
C ASN A 31 -9.28 -18.36 13.54
N ALA A 32 -10.35 -17.56 13.64
CA ALA A 32 -11.37 -17.50 12.60
C ALA A 32 -10.79 -16.98 11.26
N ARG A 33 -9.96 -15.93 11.30
CA ARG A 33 -9.27 -15.40 10.11
C ARG A 33 -8.35 -16.43 9.46
N SER A 34 -7.57 -17.16 10.27
CA SER A 34 -6.69 -18.22 9.79
C SER A 34 -7.46 -19.34 9.07
N ASN A 35 -8.61 -19.76 9.64
CA ASN A 35 -9.47 -20.77 9.02
C ASN A 35 -10.07 -20.31 7.68
N VAL A 36 -10.50 -19.04 7.59
CA VAL A 36 -11.00 -18.46 6.33
C VAL A 36 -9.92 -18.47 5.26
N GLU A 37 -8.69 -18.06 5.60
CA GLU A 37 -7.57 -18.04 4.65
C GLU A 37 -7.18 -19.46 4.21
N GLN A 38 -7.21 -20.44 5.12
CA GLN A 38 -6.97 -21.84 4.79
C GLN A 38 -8.03 -22.40 3.82
N ASN A 39 -9.32 -22.12 4.07
CA ASN A 39 -10.41 -22.54 3.19
C ASN A 39 -10.29 -21.89 1.81
N LYS A 40 -9.96 -20.59 1.78
CA LYS A 40 -9.69 -19.84 0.55
C LYS A 40 -8.56 -20.46 -0.27
N GLU A 41 -7.42 -20.78 0.36
CA GLU A 41 -6.32 -21.44 -0.35
C GLU A 41 -6.73 -22.80 -0.92
N CYS A 42 -7.50 -23.60 -0.16
CA CYS A 42 -8.05 -24.86 -0.66
C CYS A 42 -8.96 -24.67 -1.88
N ILE A 43 -9.83 -23.66 -1.85
CA ILE A 43 -10.73 -23.31 -2.98
C ILE A 43 -9.91 -22.92 -4.22
N ILE A 44 -8.85 -22.11 -4.04
CA ILE A 44 -7.96 -21.69 -5.13
C ILE A 44 -7.30 -22.91 -5.78
N GLN A 45 -6.75 -23.84 -5.00
CA GLN A 45 -6.13 -25.05 -5.54
C GLN A 45 -7.13 -25.94 -6.29
N ILE A 46 -8.34 -26.11 -5.76
CA ILE A 46 -9.40 -26.91 -6.40
C ILE A 46 -9.87 -26.26 -7.71
N SER A 47 -9.89 -24.93 -7.78
CA SER A 47 -10.34 -24.18 -8.96
C SER A 47 -9.56 -24.53 -10.23
N ARG A 48 -8.29 -24.97 -10.10
CA ARG A 48 -7.44 -25.42 -11.21
C ARG A 48 -7.95 -26.69 -11.90
N TYR A 49 -8.76 -27.50 -11.21
CA TYR A 49 -9.27 -28.77 -11.71
C TYR A 49 -10.79 -28.76 -11.94
N ARG A 50 -11.53 -27.95 -11.17
CA ARG A 50 -13.00 -27.88 -11.17
C ARG A 50 -13.49 -26.43 -11.25
N PHE A 51 -12.97 -25.69 -12.22
CA PHE A 51 -13.18 -24.26 -12.40
C PHE A 51 -14.67 -23.86 -12.38
N GLY A 52 -15.50 -24.42 -13.26
CA GLY A 52 -16.91 -24.06 -13.35
C GLY A 52 -17.70 -24.20 -12.05
N LEU A 53 -17.44 -25.26 -11.28
CA LEU A 53 -18.15 -25.51 -10.03
C LEU A 53 -17.72 -24.51 -8.94
N VAL A 54 -16.42 -24.22 -8.85
CA VAL A 54 -15.88 -23.22 -7.91
C VAL A 54 -16.39 -21.83 -8.24
N ILE A 55 -16.28 -21.40 -9.50
CA ILE A 55 -16.74 -20.08 -9.94
C ILE A 55 -18.25 -19.94 -9.74
N SER A 56 -19.05 -20.93 -10.14
CA SER A 56 -20.50 -20.91 -9.91
C SER A 56 -20.84 -20.78 -8.42
N GLY A 57 -20.13 -21.51 -7.55
CA GLY A 57 -20.32 -21.43 -6.10
C GLY A 57 -19.96 -20.06 -5.53
N LEU A 58 -18.80 -19.52 -5.88
CA LEU A 58 -18.34 -18.20 -5.43
C LEU A 58 -19.23 -17.06 -5.97
N THR A 59 -19.69 -17.13 -7.23
CA THR A 59 -20.66 -16.15 -7.78
C THR A 59 -21.96 -16.16 -6.99
N LYS A 60 -22.47 -17.33 -6.60
CA LYS A 60 -23.67 -17.44 -5.74
C LYS A 60 -23.45 -16.87 -4.34
N ILE A 61 -22.26 -17.06 -3.76
CA ILE A 61 -21.90 -16.43 -2.48
C ILE A 61 -21.88 -14.91 -2.64
N LEU A 62 -21.23 -14.40 -3.69
CA LEU A 62 -21.15 -12.96 -3.96
C LEU A 62 -22.55 -12.33 -4.08
N GLN A 63 -23.47 -12.98 -4.81
CA GLN A 63 -24.88 -12.59 -4.90
C GLN A 63 -25.54 -12.50 -3.52
N ARG A 64 -25.47 -13.60 -2.75
CA ARG A 64 -26.08 -13.66 -1.40
C ARG A 64 -25.51 -12.61 -0.46
N VAL A 65 -24.20 -12.38 -0.48
CA VAL A 65 -23.57 -11.36 0.37
C VAL A 65 -24.02 -9.97 -0.05
N ASN A 66 -24.09 -9.68 -1.35
CA ASN A 66 -24.56 -8.37 -1.87
C ASN A 66 -26.04 -8.09 -1.52
N GLU A 67 -26.88 -9.13 -1.42
CA GLU A 67 -28.28 -9.00 -0.99
C GLU A 67 -28.43 -8.62 0.50
N LEU A 68 -27.42 -8.89 1.33
CA LEU A 68 -27.43 -8.61 2.78
C LEU A 68 -27.17 -7.14 3.15
N ARG A 69 -27.31 -6.17 2.21
CA ARG A 69 -26.98 -4.75 2.43
C ARG A 69 -27.39 -4.26 3.83
N PRO A 70 -26.42 -3.91 4.69
CA PRO A 70 -26.66 -3.80 6.12
C PRO A 70 -27.35 -2.49 6.50
N HIS A 71 -28.04 -2.52 7.65
CA HIS A 71 -28.56 -1.35 8.36
C HIS A 71 -27.76 -1.20 9.67
N GLY A 72 -26.73 -0.33 9.70
CA GLY A 72 -25.89 -0.05 10.89
C GLY A 72 -24.37 -0.23 10.66
N HIS A 73 -23.56 0.53 11.41
CA HIS A 73 -22.12 0.76 11.15
C HIS A 73 -21.21 -0.49 11.30
N ASP A 74 -21.41 -1.33 12.32
CA ASP A 74 -20.57 -2.54 12.51
C ASP A 74 -20.93 -3.66 11.52
N PHE A 75 -22.22 -3.76 11.17
CA PHE A 75 -22.69 -4.66 10.11
C PHE A 75 -22.17 -4.22 8.74
N GLU A 76 -22.02 -2.91 8.54
CA GLU A 76 -21.45 -2.32 7.33
C GLU A 76 -19.99 -2.72 7.12
N LYS A 77 -19.13 -2.60 8.13
CA LYS A 77 -17.72 -3.03 8.01
C LYS A 77 -17.58 -4.52 7.67
N ASN A 78 -18.27 -5.38 8.41
CA ASN A 78 -18.22 -6.84 8.20
C ASN A 78 -18.75 -7.24 6.82
N TYR A 79 -19.76 -6.53 6.30
CA TYR A 79 -20.28 -6.70 4.95
C TYR A 79 -19.22 -6.37 3.88
N TYR A 80 -18.57 -5.21 3.96
CA TYR A 80 -17.53 -4.81 3.01
C TYR A 80 -16.32 -5.75 3.06
N GLU A 81 -15.87 -6.16 4.26
CA GLU A 81 -14.80 -7.13 4.43
C GLU A 81 -15.14 -8.48 3.80
N SER A 82 -16.38 -8.95 3.95
CA SER A 82 -16.83 -10.20 3.33
C SER A 82 -16.81 -10.14 1.80
N LEU A 83 -17.27 -9.01 1.22
CA LEU A 83 -17.20 -8.80 -0.24
C LEU A 83 -15.75 -8.79 -0.74
N VAL A 84 -14.84 -8.13 -0.01
CA VAL A 84 -13.41 -8.11 -0.34
C VAL A 84 -12.82 -9.52 -0.32
N ILE A 85 -13.12 -10.33 0.70
CA ILE A 85 -12.63 -11.73 0.79
C ILE A 85 -13.12 -12.57 -0.39
N VAL A 86 -14.40 -12.45 -0.75
CA VAL A 86 -14.98 -13.22 -1.87
C VAL A 86 -14.39 -12.76 -3.21
N LEU A 87 -14.26 -11.45 -3.44
CA LEU A 87 -13.66 -10.91 -4.67
C LEU A 87 -12.17 -11.25 -4.80
N ASP A 88 -11.39 -11.18 -3.72
CA ASP A 88 -9.98 -11.62 -3.70
C ASP A 88 -9.85 -13.11 -4.03
N THR A 89 -10.75 -13.94 -3.48
CA THR A 89 -10.77 -15.38 -3.77
C THR A 89 -11.11 -15.65 -5.24
N LEU A 90 -12.10 -14.94 -5.80
CA LEU A 90 -12.48 -15.02 -7.22
C LEU A 90 -11.33 -14.62 -8.14
N GLU A 91 -10.65 -13.52 -7.83
CA GLU A 91 -9.48 -13.04 -8.59
C GLU A 91 -8.39 -14.11 -8.64
N LYS A 92 -7.99 -14.67 -7.49
CA LYS A 92 -6.96 -15.72 -7.42
C LYS A 92 -7.36 -17.01 -8.13
N CYS A 93 -8.64 -17.39 -8.09
CA CYS A 93 -9.15 -18.55 -8.84
C CYS A 93 -9.04 -18.33 -10.36
N LEU A 94 -9.34 -17.12 -10.85
CA LEU A 94 -9.26 -16.77 -12.27
C LEU A 94 -7.80 -16.68 -12.74
N SER A 95 -6.94 -16.03 -11.95
CA SER A 95 -5.51 -15.82 -12.25
C SER A 95 -4.70 -17.13 -12.24
N SER A 96 -5.20 -18.19 -11.60
CA SER A 96 -4.53 -19.50 -11.52
C SER A 96 -4.87 -20.47 -12.65
N GLN A 97 -5.73 -20.08 -13.59
CA GLN A 97 -6.09 -20.92 -14.73
C GLN A 97 -4.97 -20.98 -15.79
N PRO A 98 -4.69 -22.16 -16.38
CA PRO A 98 -3.81 -22.24 -17.54
C PRO A 98 -4.38 -21.45 -18.72
N ARG A 99 -3.51 -20.96 -19.62
CA ARG A 99 -3.89 -20.19 -20.83
C ARG A 99 -4.53 -21.05 -21.94
N ASP A 100 -5.18 -22.15 -21.58
CA ASP A 100 -5.82 -23.08 -22.51
C ASP A 100 -7.32 -22.79 -22.63
N ALA A 101 -7.91 -23.20 -23.75
CA ALA A 101 -9.32 -22.96 -24.05
C ALA A 101 -10.23 -23.57 -22.96
N ILE A 102 -11.01 -22.71 -22.32
CA ILE A 102 -11.96 -23.10 -21.27
C ILE A 102 -13.08 -23.98 -21.88
N PRO A 103 -13.50 -25.06 -21.21
CA PRO A 103 -14.68 -25.84 -21.61
C PRO A 103 -15.94 -24.96 -21.79
N TYR A 104 -16.80 -25.31 -22.76
CA TYR A 104 -17.99 -24.53 -23.10
C TYR A 104 -18.94 -24.29 -21.91
N ASP A 105 -19.10 -25.27 -21.01
CA ASP A 105 -19.97 -25.18 -19.82
C ASP A 105 -19.53 -24.09 -18.84
N ASP A 106 -18.24 -23.74 -18.82
CA ASP A 106 -17.70 -22.71 -17.93
C ASP A 106 -17.96 -21.29 -18.48
N VAL A 107 -18.23 -21.14 -19.78
CA VAL A 107 -18.55 -19.84 -20.41
C VAL A 107 -19.85 -19.26 -19.84
N ILE A 108 -20.83 -20.10 -19.49
CA ILE A 108 -22.07 -19.67 -18.83
C ILE A 108 -21.77 -19.11 -17.44
N ASN A 109 -20.94 -19.81 -16.66
CA ASN A 109 -20.52 -19.36 -15.33
C ASN A 109 -19.75 -18.04 -15.41
N VAL A 110 -18.89 -17.87 -16.41
CA VAL A 110 -18.18 -16.61 -16.68
C VAL A 110 -19.15 -15.46 -17.00
N ARG A 111 -20.19 -15.69 -17.80
CA ARG A 111 -21.21 -14.66 -18.10
C ARG A 111 -22.00 -14.25 -16.87
N LEU A 112 -22.35 -15.21 -16.01
CA LEU A 112 -23.03 -14.93 -14.75
C LEU A 112 -22.13 -14.13 -13.82
N LEU A 113 -20.86 -14.52 -13.67
CA LEU A 113 -19.89 -13.77 -12.88
C LEU A 113 -19.72 -12.35 -13.41
N LEU A 114 -19.54 -12.17 -14.73
CA LEU A 114 -19.40 -10.85 -15.34
C LEU A 114 -20.58 -9.92 -15.00
N ARG A 115 -21.81 -10.45 -15.04
CA ARG A 115 -23.01 -9.68 -14.67
C ARG A 115 -22.98 -9.19 -13.22
N GLU A 116 -22.48 -10.01 -12.30
CA GLU A 116 -22.35 -9.61 -10.89
C GLU A 116 -21.23 -8.60 -10.70
N ILE A 117 -20.08 -8.79 -11.35
CA ILE A 117 -18.92 -7.90 -11.22
C ILE A 117 -19.22 -6.49 -11.73
N CYS A 118 -19.99 -6.33 -12.81
CA CYS A 118 -20.42 -5.02 -13.30
C CYS A 118 -21.11 -4.18 -12.21
N GLN A 119 -21.97 -4.79 -11.37
CA GLN A 119 -22.68 -4.08 -10.30
C GLN A 119 -21.74 -3.44 -9.26
N PHE A 120 -20.55 -4.01 -9.07
CA PHE A 120 -19.55 -3.50 -8.14
C PHE A 120 -18.61 -2.46 -8.76
N ILE A 121 -18.45 -2.47 -10.09
CA ILE A 121 -17.68 -1.46 -10.82
C ILE A 121 -18.47 -0.14 -10.81
N ASP A 122 -19.80 -0.22 -11.00
CA ASP A 122 -20.70 0.93 -11.12
C ASP A 122 -21.12 1.55 -9.77
N LEU A 123 -20.51 1.12 -8.65
CA LEU A 123 -20.88 1.59 -7.31
C LEU A 123 -20.67 3.11 -7.17
N SER A 124 -21.72 3.93 -7.22
CA SER A 124 -21.58 5.40 -7.15
C SER A 124 -21.32 5.95 -5.73
N LEU A 125 -20.87 5.13 -4.78
CA LEU A 125 -20.65 5.52 -3.39
C LEU A 125 -19.21 6.02 -3.18
N ASP A 126 -19.07 7.27 -2.73
CA ASP A 126 -17.80 7.85 -2.30
C ASP A 126 -17.50 7.44 -0.84
N SER A 127 -17.15 6.16 -0.64
CA SER A 127 -16.58 5.69 0.62
C SER A 127 -15.29 4.91 0.36
N ALA A 128 -14.35 4.95 1.33
CA ALA A 128 -13.08 4.21 1.22
C ALA A 128 -13.32 2.70 1.01
N MET A 129 -14.33 2.14 1.67
CA MET A 129 -14.72 0.73 1.54
C MET A 129 -15.32 0.42 0.16
N ALA A 130 -16.14 1.32 -0.39
CA ALA A 130 -16.69 1.17 -1.74
C ALA A 130 -15.59 1.24 -2.81
N ASN A 131 -14.61 2.13 -2.66
CA ASN A 131 -13.44 2.20 -3.54
C ASN A 131 -12.58 0.93 -3.45
N GLN A 132 -12.44 0.34 -2.26
CA GLN A 132 -11.75 -0.94 -2.11
C GLN A 132 -12.48 -2.07 -2.84
N ILE A 133 -13.81 -2.14 -2.74
CA ILE A 133 -14.61 -3.10 -3.53
C ILE A 133 -14.41 -2.90 -5.02
N LYS A 134 -14.52 -1.66 -5.54
CA LYS A 134 -14.28 -1.37 -6.95
C LYS A 134 -12.92 -1.86 -7.43
N ASN A 135 -11.88 -1.64 -6.61
CA ASN A 135 -10.53 -2.10 -6.93
C ASN A 135 -10.46 -3.63 -7.04
N TYR A 136 -11.06 -4.38 -6.11
CA TYR A 136 -11.10 -5.83 -6.20
C TYR A 136 -11.98 -6.32 -7.35
N ALA A 137 -13.13 -5.70 -7.60
CA ALA A 137 -13.99 -6.01 -8.75
C ALA A 137 -13.27 -5.78 -10.09
N SER A 138 -12.50 -4.69 -10.20
CA SER A 138 -11.62 -4.43 -11.35
C SER A 138 -10.56 -5.52 -11.52
N LYS A 139 -9.94 -5.99 -10.44
CA LYS A 139 -8.95 -7.09 -10.52
C LYS A 139 -9.60 -8.40 -10.98
N VAL A 140 -10.79 -8.72 -10.47
CA VAL A 140 -11.58 -9.89 -10.93
C VAL A 140 -11.89 -9.76 -12.43
N LEU A 141 -12.35 -8.59 -12.89
CA LEU A 141 -12.62 -8.36 -14.31
C LEU A 141 -11.36 -8.49 -15.18
N PHE A 142 -10.24 -7.94 -14.71
CA PHE A 142 -8.94 -8.08 -15.37
C PHE A 142 -8.54 -9.56 -15.52
N ALA A 143 -8.57 -10.31 -14.41
CA ALA A 143 -8.26 -11.73 -14.40
C ALA A 143 -9.23 -12.55 -15.28
N LEU A 144 -10.52 -12.23 -15.27
CA LEU A 144 -11.53 -12.86 -16.12
C LEU A 144 -11.23 -12.65 -17.60
N SER A 145 -10.87 -11.43 -17.97
CA SER A 145 -10.62 -11.05 -19.37
C SER A 145 -9.35 -11.65 -19.97
N LEU A 146 -8.40 -12.15 -19.15
CA LEU A 146 -7.20 -12.86 -19.63
C LEU A 146 -7.57 -14.01 -20.56
N ASN A 147 -8.45 -14.90 -20.11
CA ASN A 147 -8.89 -16.08 -20.86
C ASN A 147 -10.26 -15.88 -21.55
N ASN A 148 -11.05 -14.89 -21.14
CA ASN A 148 -12.42 -14.67 -21.62
C ASN A 148 -12.63 -13.30 -22.30
N PHE A 149 -11.59 -12.75 -22.93
CA PHE A 149 -11.65 -11.45 -23.61
C PHE A 149 -12.86 -11.33 -24.53
N GLY A 150 -13.18 -12.36 -25.32
CA GLY A 150 -14.32 -12.34 -26.25
C GLY A 150 -15.67 -12.10 -25.57
N VAL A 151 -15.87 -12.61 -24.35
CA VAL A 151 -17.13 -12.41 -23.60
C VAL A 151 -17.28 -10.96 -23.19
N VAL A 152 -16.22 -10.36 -22.63
CA VAL A 152 -16.25 -8.96 -22.18
C VAL A 152 -16.28 -8.00 -23.37
N PHE A 153 -15.47 -8.26 -24.40
CA PHE A 153 -15.45 -7.48 -25.63
C PHE A 153 -16.82 -7.44 -26.31
N ASN A 154 -17.51 -8.58 -26.43
CA ASN A 154 -18.84 -8.62 -27.04
C ASN A 154 -19.88 -7.82 -26.23
N ARG A 155 -19.74 -7.78 -24.90
CA ARG A 155 -20.60 -6.95 -24.04
C ARG A 155 -20.38 -5.46 -24.29
N ILE A 156 -19.11 -5.03 -24.36
CA ILE A 156 -18.74 -3.64 -24.69
C ILE A 156 -19.26 -3.27 -26.09
N SER A 157 -18.97 -4.09 -27.10
CA SER A 157 -19.41 -3.86 -28.49
C SER A 157 -20.94 -3.80 -28.61
N ALA A 158 -21.67 -4.68 -27.92
CA ALA A 158 -23.13 -4.65 -27.89
C ALA A 158 -23.66 -3.34 -27.29
N ARG A 159 -23.06 -2.86 -26.19
CA ARG A 159 -23.45 -1.57 -25.60
C ARG A 159 -23.17 -0.39 -26.54
N LEU A 160 -22.02 -0.38 -27.22
CA LEU A 160 -21.70 0.65 -28.21
C LEU A 160 -22.69 0.65 -29.38
N ALA A 161 -23.13 -0.52 -29.83
CA ALA A 161 -24.14 -0.64 -30.87
C ALA A 161 -25.52 -0.13 -30.40
N GLU A 162 -25.92 -0.48 -29.18
CA GLU A 162 -27.18 -0.03 -28.58
C GLU A 162 -27.22 1.50 -28.47
N LEU A 163 -26.20 2.11 -27.87
CA LEU A 163 -26.08 3.57 -27.69
C LEU A 163 -25.93 4.34 -29.02
N GLY A 164 -25.42 3.68 -30.06
CA GLY A 164 -25.35 4.27 -31.42
C GLY A 164 -26.69 4.22 -32.16
N SER A 165 -27.62 3.37 -31.73
CA SER A 165 -28.93 3.19 -32.37
C SER A 165 -30.08 3.91 -31.64
N SER A 166 -29.96 4.14 -30.33
CA SER A 166 -31.03 4.72 -29.52
C SER A 166 -31.04 6.27 -29.59
N ASN A 167 -32.11 6.85 -30.13
CA ASN A 167 -32.29 8.30 -30.26
C ASN A 167 -33.15 8.94 -29.16
N THR A 168 -33.62 8.17 -28.17
CA THR A 168 -34.69 8.61 -27.26
C THR A 168 -34.44 8.46 -25.75
N GLU A 169 -33.35 7.84 -25.29
CA GLU A 169 -33.11 7.75 -23.84
C GLU A 169 -32.63 9.09 -23.25
N GLU A 170 -33.37 9.59 -22.25
CA GLU A 170 -33.06 10.81 -21.49
C GLU A 170 -31.90 10.60 -20.50
N ASN A 171 -31.63 9.36 -20.08
CA ASN A 171 -30.52 9.00 -19.20
C ASN A 171 -29.89 7.64 -19.56
N PRO A 172 -29.10 7.58 -20.65
CA PRO A 172 -28.47 6.33 -21.10
C PRO A 172 -27.36 5.87 -20.14
N ASP A 173 -27.27 4.56 -19.94
CA ASP A 173 -26.25 3.91 -19.11
C ASP A 173 -24.94 3.71 -19.88
N TYR A 174 -23.82 4.16 -19.31
CA TYR A 174 -22.48 4.08 -19.90
C TYR A 174 -21.55 3.08 -19.19
N SER A 175 -22.01 2.43 -18.12
CA SER A 175 -21.25 1.48 -17.28
C SER A 175 -20.45 0.45 -18.10
N ASP A 176 -21.12 -0.20 -19.05
CA ASP A 176 -20.50 -1.26 -19.86
C ASP A 176 -19.38 -0.73 -20.77
N ILE A 177 -19.35 0.57 -21.12
CA ILE A 177 -18.22 1.19 -21.83
C ILE A 177 -17.00 1.27 -20.91
N GLU A 178 -17.23 1.61 -19.63
CA GLU A 178 -16.16 1.76 -18.64
C GLU A 178 -15.44 0.45 -18.34
N LEU A 179 -16.06 -0.72 -18.57
CA LEU A 179 -15.41 -2.02 -18.48
C LEU A 179 -14.10 -2.10 -19.28
N MET A 180 -14.01 -1.35 -20.38
CA MET A 180 -12.84 -1.27 -21.23
C MET A 180 -11.57 -0.85 -20.49
N GLN A 181 -11.67 -0.05 -19.42
CA GLN A 181 -10.50 0.39 -18.65
C GLN A 181 -9.95 -0.69 -17.71
N HIS A 182 -10.74 -1.73 -17.44
CA HIS A 182 -10.46 -2.76 -16.43
C HIS A 182 -10.06 -4.12 -17.02
N ILE A 183 -10.09 -4.27 -18.34
CA ILE A 183 -9.76 -5.52 -19.03
C ILE A 183 -8.26 -5.63 -19.31
N ASN A 184 -7.78 -6.88 -19.34
CA ASN A 184 -6.46 -7.25 -19.80
C ASN A 184 -6.44 -7.29 -21.35
N VAL A 185 -5.62 -6.43 -21.92
CA VAL A 185 -5.52 -6.20 -23.36
C VAL A 185 -4.05 -6.34 -23.73
N ASP A 186 -3.71 -7.30 -24.60
CA ASP A 186 -2.43 -7.38 -25.32
C ASP A 186 -2.47 -6.53 -26.60
N ILE A 187 -1.36 -6.41 -27.34
CA ILE A 187 -1.33 -5.58 -28.56
C ILE A 187 -2.40 -5.98 -29.60
N HIS A 188 -2.70 -7.28 -29.77
CA HIS A 188 -3.69 -7.74 -30.74
C HIS A 188 -5.12 -7.40 -30.30
N ARG A 189 -5.42 -7.57 -29.01
CA ARG A 189 -6.69 -7.17 -28.42
C ARG A 189 -6.87 -5.66 -28.46
N LEU A 190 -5.79 -4.88 -28.31
CA LEU A 190 -5.82 -3.42 -28.40
C LEU A 190 -6.18 -2.97 -29.81
N VAL A 191 -5.57 -3.57 -30.84
CA VAL A 191 -5.94 -3.32 -32.24
C VAL A 191 -7.42 -3.63 -32.46
N LYS A 192 -7.90 -4.79 -32.02
CA LYS A 192 -9.31 -5.18 -32.16
C LYS A 192 -10.27 -4.19 -31.49
N LEU A 193 -9.89 -3.68 -30.32
CA LEU A 193 -10.66 -2.72 -29.55
C LEU A 193 -10.69 -1.33 -30.21
N LEU A 194 -9.56 -0.88 -30.76
CA LEU A 194 -9.48 0.35 -31.55
C LEU A 194 -10.29 0.27 -32.84
N VAL A 195 -10.27 -0.88 -33.53
CA VAL A 195 -11.12 -1.11 -34.72
C VAL A 195 -12.60 -0.93 -34.37
N GLU A 196 -13.08 -1.60 -33.32
CA GLU A 196 -14.47 -1.49 -32.89
C GLU A 196 -14.84 -0.06 -32.48
N THR A 197 -13.97 0.60 -31.72
CA THR A 197 -14.15 2.00 -31.30
C THR A 197 -14.24 2.91 -32.53
N ASN A 198 -13.34 2.77 -33.49
CA ASN A 198 -13.33 3.57 -34.72
C ASN A 198 -14.62 3.43 -35.52
N LEU A 199 -15.15 2.21 -35.64
CA LEU A 199 -16.39 1.92 -36.36
C LEU A 199 -17.61 2.57 -35.68
N LYS A 200 -17.65 2.60 -34.35
CA LYS A 200 -18.83 3.07 -33.60
C LYS A 200 -18.75 4.55 -33.20
N PHE A 201 -17.57 5.15 -33.10
CA PHE A 201 -17.37 6.48 -32.50
C PHE A 201 -18.32 7.56 -33.03
N ARG A 202 -18.47 7.67 -34.35
CA ARG A 202 -19.32 8.69 -34.98
C ARG A 202 -20.82 8.46 -34.80
N THR A 203 -21.23 7.22 -34.51
CA THR A 203 -22.64 6.87 -34.26
C THR A 203 -23.09 7.26 -32.86
N LEU A 204 -22.15 7.40 -31.93
CA LEU A 204 -22.43 7.70 -30.53
C LEU A 204 -22.75 9.18 -30.31
N ARG A 205 -23.56 9.44 -29.28
CA ARG A 205 -23.78 10.81 -28.78
C ARG A 205 -22.54 11.33 -28.06
N LYS A 206 -22.47 12.66 -27.91
CA LYS A 206 -21.31 13.37 -27.30
C LYS A 206 -20.91 12.84 -25.92
N ASN A 207 -21.86 12.54 -25.03
CA ASN A 207 -21.54 12.03 -23.69
C ASN A 207 -20.96 10.61 -23.74
N ALA A 208 -21.54 9.73 -24.55
CA ALA A 208 -21.00 8.39 -24.80
C ALA A 208 -19.61 8.45 -25.45
N GLN A 209 -19.37 9.39 -26.38
CA GLN A 209 -18.05 9.64 -26.95
C GLN A 209 -17.04 10.04 -25.86
N ILE A 210 -17.41 10.90 -24.91
CA ILE A 210 -16.54 11.30 -23.80
C ILE A 210 -16.15 10.11 -22.92
N VAL A 211 -17.14 9.31 -22.49
CA VAL A 211 -16.86 8.11 -21.69
C VAL A 211 -15.96 7.15 -22.46
N LEU A 212 -16.28 6.87 -23.73
CA LEU A 212 -15.48 6.01 -24.59
C LEU A 212 -14.03 6.50 -24.74
N MET A 213 -13.81 7.81 -24.91
CA MET A 213 -12.46 8.38 -24.99
C MET A 213 -11.68 8.20 -23.69
N THR A 214 -12.31 8.44 -22.54
CA THR A 214 -11.67 8.25 -21.24
C THR A 214 -11.36 6.78 -20.97
N SER A 215 -12.30 5.87 -21.24
CA SER A 215 -12.07 4.44 -21.06
C SER A 215 -11.00 3.90 -22.01
N LEU A 216 -10.93 4.41 -23.24
CA LEU A 216 -9.94 3.98 -24.24
C LEU A 216 -8.54 4.43 -23.84
N GLU A 217 -8.42 5.67 -23.34
CA GLU A 217 -7.17 6.21 -22.82
C GLU A 217 -6.64 5.34 -21.67
N ARG A 218 -7.51 4.97 -20.73
CA ARG A 218 -7.15 4.08 -19.63
C ARG A 218 -6.81 2.66 -20.08
N ALA A 219 -7.49 2.13 -21.10
CA ALA A 219 -7.17 0.81 -21.66
C ALA A 219 -5.79 0.78 -22.31
N ILE A 220 -5.41 1.81 -23.08
CA ILE A 220 -4.07 1.95 -23.66
C ILE A 220 -3.03 2.02 -22.52
N TRP A 221 -3.31 2.81 -21.48
CA TRP A 221 -2.43 2.95 -20.34
C TRP A 221 -2.25 1.61 -19.59
N ASN A 222 -3.33 0.88 -19.36
CA ASN A 222 -3.32 -0.43 -18.71
C ASN A 222 -2.52 -1.47 -19.52
N TRP A 223 -2.65 -1.48 -20.85
CA TRP A 223 -1.82 -2.32 -21.72
C TRP A 223 -0.33 -2.00 -21.54
N MET A 224 0.07 -0.73 -21.53
CA MET A 224 1.47 -0.35 -21.33
C MET A 224 2.01 -0.74 -19.95
N GLU A 225 1.20 -0.62 -18.88
CA GLU A 225 1.62 -1.03 -17.53
C GLU A 225 1.70 -2.55 -17.37
N THR A 226 0.81 -3.29 -18.05
CA THR A 226 0.75 -4.76 -17.98
C THR A 226 1.81 -5.43 -18.86
N TYR A 227 2.01 -4.91 -20.07
CA TYR A 227 2.91 -5.46 -21.11
C TYR A 227 3.95 -4.43 -21.55
N PRO A 228 4.83 -3.96 -20.63
CA PRO A 228 5.82 -2.92 -20.92
C PRO A 228 6.82 -3.33 -22.01
N THR A 229 7.07 -4.63 -22.17
CA THR A 229 7.94 -5.18 -23.22
C THR A 229 7.31 -5.04 -24.61
N GLU A 230 5.99 -5.27 -24.77
CA GLU A 230 5.29 -5.08 -26.04
C GLU A 230 5.36 -3.61 -26.48
N PHE A 231 5.22 -2.67 -25.53
CA PHE A 231 5.37 -1.25 -25.83
C PHE A 231 6.81 -0.87 -26.22
N ALA A 232 7.82 -1.42 -25.53
CA ALA A 232 9.22 -1.19 -25.89
C ALA A 232 9.55 -1.76 -27.28
N GLU A 233 9.06 -2.95 -27.60
CA GLU A 233 9.19 -3.58 -28.92
C GLU A 233 8.49 -2.76 -30.01
N LEU A 234 7.31 -2.20 -29.74
CA LEU A 234 6.57 -1.33 -30.67
C LEU A 234 7.41 -0.11 -31.09
N GLN A 235 8.19 0.47 -30.18
CA GLN A 235 9.05 1.63 -30.49
C GLN A 235 10.14 1.28 -31.50
N SER A 236 10.69 0.06 -31.45
CA SER A 236 11.72 -0.41 -32.39
C SER A 236 11.14 -1.05 -33.66
N THR A 237 10.01 -1.74 -33.54
CA THR A 237 9.33 -2.46 -34.62
C THR A 237 7.87 -1.98 -34.72
N PRO A 238 7.60 -0.93 -35.51
CA PRO A 238 6.26 -0.36 -35.61
C PRO A 238 5.24 -1.35 -36.18
N ASN A 239 4.03 -1.31 -35.62
CA ASN A 239 2.89 -2.12 -36.07
C ASN A 239 1.97 -1.27 -36.97
N ASP A 240 1.87 -1.62 -38.26
CA ASP A 240 1.10 -0.83 -39.24
C ASP A 240 -0.42 -0.89 -38.99
N ASP A 241 -0.96 -2.03 -38.55
CA ASP A 241 -2.40 -2.17 -38.22
C ASP A 241 -2.79 -1.27 -37.04
N LEU A 242 -1.96 -1.27 -35.98
CA LEU A 242 -2.14 -0.39 -34.84
C LEU A 242 -2.02 1.08 -35.26
N THR A 243 -1.01 1.41 -36.07
CA THR A 243 -0.80 2.77 -36.58
C THR A 243 -2.02 3.25 -37.35
N ASN A 244 -2.55 2.45 -38.28
CA ASN A 244 -3.75 2.79 -39.05
C ASN A 244 -4.96 3.05 -38.14
N CYS A 245 -5.17 2.21 -37.13
CA CYS A 245 -6.24 2.37 -36.15
C CYS A 245 -6.08 3.66 -35.32
N CYS A 246 -4.86 3.95 -34.88
CA CYS A 246 -4.54 5.17 -34.12
C CYS A 246 -4.70 6.42 -34.97
N GLU A 247 -4.28 6.41 -36.23
CA GLU A 247 -4.45 7.54 -37.15
C GLU A 247 -5.94 7.84 -37.40
N MET A 248 -6.75 6.80 -37.67
CA MET A 248 -8.20 6.95 -37.82
C MET A 248 -8.86 7.52 -36.57
N MET A 249 -8.48 7.02 -35.39
CA MET A 249 -9.04 7.50 -34.13
C MET A 249 -8.62 8.96 -33.88
N PHE A 250 -7.38 9.33 -34.20
CA PHE A 250 -6.91 10.71 -34.07
C PHE A 250 -7.74 11.67 -34.94
N GLU A 251 -8.09 11.28 -36.17
CA GLU A 251 -8.95 12.09 -37.04
C GLU A 251 -10.37 12.26 -36.47
N HIS A 252 -10.92 11.22 -35.83
CA HIS A 252 -12.20 11.32 -35.12
C HIS A 252 -12.14 12.32 -33.97
N LEU A 253 -11.05 12.32 -33.20
CA LEU A 253 -10.83 13.26 -32.10
C LEU A 253 -10.67 14.70 -32.60
N ASP A 254 -9.94 14.92 -33.70
CA ASP A 254 -9.83 16.23 -34.33
C ASP A 254 -11.19 16.76 -34.78
N GLY A 255 -12.05 15.89 -35.32
CA GLY A 255 -13.43 16.24 -35.68
C GLY A 255 -14.29 16.62 -34.48
N PHE A 256 -14.07 15.98 -33.32
CA PHE A 256 -14.77 16.31 -32.06
C PHE A 256 -14.30 17.65 -31.45
N ALA A 257 -13.04 18.03 -31.67
CA ALA A 257 -12.31 19.12 -31.02
C ALA A 257 -12.66 20.54 -31.50
N GLU A 258 -13.95 20.83 -31.69
CA GLU A 258 -14.47 22.08 -32.27
C GLU A 258 -14.05 23.36 -31.51
N ASN A 259 -13.94 23.30 -30.18
CA ASN A 259 -13.62 24.44 -29.32
C ASN A 259 -12.56 24.10 -28.26
N SER A 260 -12.08 25.10 -27.53
CA SER A 260 -11.04 24.93 -26.51
C SER A 260 -11.41 23.93 -25.40
N LYS A 261 -12.67 23.92 -24.95
CA LYS A 261 -13.15 22.97 -23.93
C LYS A 261 -13.12 21.53 -24.43
N LYS A 262 -13.59 21.28 -25.66
CA LYS A 262 -13.56 19.93 -26.26
C LYS A 262 -12.14 19.49 -26.62
N ARG A 263 -11.30 20.41 -27.10
CA ARG A 263 -9.85 20.16 -27.29
C ARG A 263 -9.21 19.65 -26.00
N ALA A 264 -9.45 20.36 -24.90
CA ALA A 264 -8.95 19.95 -23.59
C ALA A 264 -9.41 18.54 -23.17
N GLN A 265 -10.55 18.05 -23.64
CA GLN A 265 -11.04 16.70 -23.35
C GLN A 265 -10.36 15.60 -24.18
N VAL A 266 -9.95 15.91 -25.43
CA VAL A 266 -9.37 14.90 -26.33
C VAL A 266 -7.85 14.78 -26.21
N TRP A 267 -7.15 15.82 -25.75
CA TRP A 267 -5.67 15.85 -25.68
C TRP A 267 -5.04 14.66 -24.94
N PRO A 268 -5.55 14.20 -23.78
CA PRO A 268 -4.99 13.05 -23.10
C PRO A 268 -5.03 11.76 -23.92
N LEU A 269 -6.08 11.54 -24.72
CA LEU A 269 -6.13 10.38 -25.61
C LEU A 269 -5.29 10.61 -26.87
N GLN A 270 -5.29 11.84 -27.43
CA GLN A 270 -4.48 12.17 -28.61
C GLN A 270 -2.99 11.92 -28.38
N ILE A 271 -2.45 12.28 -27.21
CA ILE A 271 -1.03 12.02 -26.92
C ILE A 271 -0.74 10.52 -26.81
N MET A 272 -1.66 9.74 -26.21
CA MET A 272 -1.51 8.29 -26.11
C MET A 272 -1.53 7.65 -27.50
N LEU A 273 -2.49 8.00 -28.37
CA LEU A 273 -2.52 7.50 -29.74
C LEU A 273 -1.29 7.91 -30.55
N PHE A 274 -0.77 9.12 -30.31
CA PHE A 274 0.40 9.63 -30.99
C PHE A 274 1.66 8.83 -30.67
N VAL A 275 1.93 8.53 -29.39
CA VAL A 275 3.12 7.75 -28.99
C VAL A 275 3.07 6.27 -29.40
N LEU A 276 1.88 5.76 -29.74
CA LEU A 276 1.71 4.42 -30.34
C LEU A 276 2.10 4.38 -31.83
N CYS A 277 2.44 5.53 -32.44
CA CYS A 277 2.82 5.65 -33.85
C CYS A 277 4.28 6.14 -34.01
N PRO A 278 5.32 5.35 -33.67
CA PRO A 278 6.70 5.85 -33.56
C PRO A 278 7.23 6.56 -34.81
N LYS A 279 6.95 6.02 -36.02
CA LYS A 279 7.34 6.64 -37.29
C LYS A 279 6.75 8.04 -37.48
N VAL A 280 5.51 8.24 -37.03
CA VAL A 280 4.82 9.54 -37.11
C VAL A 280 5.38 10.50 -36.07
N VAL A 281 5.74 10.01 -34.88
CA VAL A 281 6.44 10.82 -33.86
C VAL A 281 7.78 11.31 -34.40
N GLU A 282 8.56 10.40 -34.98
CA GLU A 282 9.87 10.70 -35.56
C GLU A 282 9.78 11.75 -36.66
N GLU A 283 8.83 11.59 -37.59
CA GLU A 283 8.60 12.54 -38.66
C GLU A 283 8.28 13.95 -38.13
N ILE A 284 7.40 14.06 -37.13
CA ILE A 284 6.99 15.35 -36.58
C ILE A 284 8.11 16.02 -35.79
N VAL A 285 8.83 15.27 -34.95
CA VAL A 285 9.97 15.80 -34.16
C VAL A 285 11.10 16.25 -35.09
N ASN A 286 11.42 15.47 -36.13
CA ASN A 286 12.44 15.85 -37.12
C ASN A 286 12.02 17.07 -37.94
N ALA A 287 10.72 17.25 -38.19
CA ALA A 287 10.20 18.44 -38.88
C ALA A 287 10.30 19.73 -38.07
N GLU A 288 10.56 19.67 -36.76
CA GLU A 288 10.95 20.84 -35.95
C GLU A 288 12.38 21.28 -36.25
N SER A 289 13.24 20.34 -36.67
CA SER A 289 14.64 20.57 -37.06
C SER A 289 14.80 20.93 -38.55
N GLY A 290 13.69 21.18 -39.27
CA GLY A 290 13.69 21.59 -40.67
C GLY A 290 13.47 20.47 -41.69
N ALA A 291 13.21 19.23 -41.25
CA ALA A 291 12.86 18.14 -42.16
C ALA A 291 11.45 18.33 -42.78
N PRO A 292 11.19 17.79 -43.98
CA PRO A 292 9.85 17.80 -44.57
C PRO A 292 8.87 16.96 -43.74
N CYS A 293 7.63 17.43 -43.65
CA CYS A 293 6.53 16.77 -42.94
C CYS A 293 5.38 16.52 -43.92
N ALA A 294 4.86 15.30 -43.95
CA ALA A 294 3.77 14.90 -44.81
C ALA A 294 2.51 15.69 -44.44
N GLN A 295 1.78 16.12 -45.47
CA GLN A 295 0.59 16.96 -45.29
C GLN A 295 -0.50 16.29 -44.42
N ARG A 296 -0.60 14.95 -44.48
CA ARG A 296 -1.50 14.16 -43.63
C ARG A 296 -1.18 14.26 -42.12
N HIS A 297 0.04 14.61 -41.75
CA HIS A 297 0.49 14.72 -40.36
C HIS A 297 0.50 16.15 -39.83
N TYR A 298 0.12 17.14 -40.65
CA TYR A 298 0.12 18.54 -40.26
C TYR A 298 -0.77 18.85 -39.05
N LYS A 299 -1.94 18.20 -38.93
CA LYS A 299 -2.82 18.35 -37.75
C LYS A 299 -2.18 17.82 -36.47
N LYS A 300 -1.47 16.68 -36.56
CA LYS A 300 -0.72 16.11 -35.44
C LYS A 300 0.42 17.04 -35.01
N LYS A 301 1.12 17.65 -35.97
CA LYS A 301 2.15 18.68 -35.68
C LYS A 301 1.54 19.89 -34.98
N GLN A 302 0.43 20.42 -35.50
CA GLN A 302 -0.29 21.54 -34.88
C GLN A 302 -0.77 21.22 -33.46
N PHE A 303 -1.20 19.99 -33.20
CA PHE A 303 -1.55 19.52 -31.87
C PHE A 303 -0.35 19.63 -30.91
N ILE A 304 0.82 19.12 -31.29
CA ILE A 304 2.05 19.23 -30.48
C ILE A 304 2.45 20.69 -30.26
N ASP A 305 2.40 21.54 -31.30
CA ASP A 305 2.71 22.97 -31.18
C ASP A 305 1.75 23.69 -30.21
N GLN A 306 0.46 23.36 -30.26
CA GLN A 306 -0.54 23.92 -29.34
C GLN A 306 -0.34 23.44 -27.91
N LEU A 307 0.02 22.16 -27.74
CA LEU A 307 0.31 21.58 -26.44
C LEU A 307 1.49 22.31 -25.78
N LYS A 308 2.60 22.48 -26.49
CA LYS A 308 3.78 23.24 -26.04
C LYS A 308 3.43 24.67 -25.64
N LYS A 309 2.72 25.39 -26.53
CA LYS A 309 2.29 26.78 -26.27
C LYS A 309 1.41 26.91 -25.03
N SER A 310 0.59 25.90 -24.73
CA SER A 310 -0.38 25.94 -23.64
C SER A 310 0.22 25.71 -22.25
N LEU A 311 1.44 25.17 -22.17
CA LEU A 311 2.18 25.03 -20.91
C LEU A 311 2.72 26.36 -20.39
N VAL A 312 3.05 27.29 -21.29
CA VAL A 312 3.59 28.60 -20.92
C VAL A 312 2.47 29.44 -20.27
N PRO A 313 2.66 29.94 -19.03
CA PRO A 313 1.66 30.76 -18.37
C PRO A 313 1.31 32.02 -19.19
N HIS A 314 0.03 32.40 -19.21
CA HIS A 314 -0.52 33.62 -19.85
C HIS A 314 -0.70 33.60 -21.38
N THR A 315 -0.39 32.50 -22.07
CA THR A 315 -0.55 32.41 -23.54
C THR A 315 -1.93 31.89 -23.99
N THR A 316 -2.60 31.08 -23.16
CA THR A 316 -3.82 30.33 -23.54
C THR A 316 -4.86 30.31 -22.42
N GLY A 317 -6.08 29.84 -22.74
CA GLY A 317 -7.18 29.77 -21.77
C GLY A 317 -6.93 28.71 -20.69
N LYS A 318 -7.39 28.97 -19.45
CA LYS A 318 -7.16 28.14 -18.26
C LYS A 318 -7.36 26.64 -18.49
N HIS A 319 -8.47 26.24 -19.13
CA HIS A 319 -8.77 24.83 -19.42
C HIS A 319 -7.75 24.13 -20.34
N LEU A 320 -7.15 24.88 -21.27
CA LEU A 320 -6.11 24.34 -22.15
C LEU A 320 -4.81 24.15 -21.38
N THR A 321 -4.40 25.10 -20.54
CA THR A 321 -3.21 24.92 -19.67
C THR A 321 -3.38 23.73 -18.72
N GLU A 322 -4.57 23.58 -18.13
CA GLU A 322 -4.89 22.45 -17.25
C GLU A 322 -4.81 21.10 -17.97
N SER A 323 -5.40 21.01 -19.17
CA SER A 323 -5.33 19.79 -19.99
C SER A 323 -3.93 19.55 -20.55
N ALA A 324 -3.19 20.60 -20.90
CA ALA A 324 -1.80 20.49 -21.33
C ALA A 324 -0.94 19.87 -20.23
N ALA A 325 -1.11 20.29 -18.97
CA ALA A 325 -0.42 19.70 -17.83
C ALA A 325 -0.70 18.19 -17.71
N VAL A 326 -1.98 17.78 -17.76
CA VAL A 326 -2.36 16.36 -17.71
C VAL A 326 -1.73 15.56 -18.85
N THR A 327 -1.84 16.08 -20.07
CA THR A 327 -1.35 15.45 -21.30
C THR A 327 0.17 15.32 -21.30
N CYS A 328 0.88 16.34 -20.83
CA CYS A 328 2.35 16.36 -20.77
C CYS A 328 2.91 15.47 -19.66
N VAL A 329 2.24 15.36 -18.52
CA VAL A 329 2.61 14.37 -17.49
C VAL A 329 2.46 12.96 -18.03
N LYS A 330 1.39 12.67 -18.79
CA LYS A 330 1.24 11.36 -19.46
C LYS A 330 2.40 11.11 -20.42
N LEU A 331 2.78 12.08 -21.25
CA LEU A 331 3.93 11.95 -22.15
C LEU A 331 5.25 11.68 -21.40
N CYS A 332 5.51 12.39 -20.30
CA CYS A 332 6.65 12.10 -19.43
C CYS A 332 6.57 10.65 -18.89
N LYS A 333 5.40 10.22 -18.42
CA LYS A 333 5.20 8.87 -17.90
C LYS A 333 5.42 7.81 -18.99
N VAL A 334 4.94 8.02 -20.22
CA VAL A 334 5.19 7.16 -21.39
C VAL A 334 6.69 6.97 -21.61
N ALA A 335 7.47 8.05 -21.59
CA ALA A 335 8.91 7.99 -21.83
C ALA A 335 9.64 7.09 -20.81
N THR A 336 9.09 6.92 -19.60
CA THR A 336 9.67 5.99 -18.61
C THR A 336 9.56 4.51 -19.02
N TYR A 337 8.63 4.16 -19.90
CA TYR A 337 8.44 2.80 -20.42
C TYR A 337 9.31 2.49 -21.64
N ILE A 338 10.11 3.46 -22.11
CA ILE A 338 11.10 3.26 -23.17
C ILE A 338 12.45 2.97 -22.51
N ASN A 339 13.15 1.95 -23.00
CA ASN A 339 14.44 1.55 -22.45
C ASN A 339 15.50 2.63 -22.71
N THR A 340 16.31 2.94 -21.70
CA THR A 340 17.39 3.95 -21.79
C THR A 340 18.49 3.56 -22.78
N THR A 341 18.58 2.30 -23.19
CA THR A 341 19.47 1.86 -24.28
C THR A 341 19.09 2.49 -25.62
N ASP A 342 17.83 2.88 -25.81
CA ASP A 342 17.36 3.62 -26.98
C ASP A 342 17.40 5.14 -26.71
N SER A 343 18.57 5.66 -26.35
CA SER A 343 18.74 7.07 -25.97
C SER A 343 18.39 8.05 -27.09
N ASN A 344 18.40 7.58 -28.34
CA ASN A 344 18.08 8.38 -29.52
C ASN A 344 16.58 8.37 -29.85
N ASN A 345 15.76 7.68 -29.05
CA ASN A 345 14.32 7.66 -29.26
C ASN A 345 13.76 9.09 -29.25
N VAL A 346 13.04 9.44 -30.30
CA VAL A 346 12.47 10.78 -30.51
C VAL A 346 11.45 11.20 -29.44
N VAL A 347 10.85 10.24 -28.72
CA VAL A 347 9.99 10.54 -27.57
C VAL A 347 10.77 11.26 -26.47
N PHE A 348 12.04 10.91 -26.25
CA PHE A 348 12.88 11.63 -25.28
C PHE A 348 13.11 13.07 -25.72
N LEU A 349 13.40 13.32 -27.01
CA LEU A 349 13.54 14.69 -27.54
C LEU A 349 12.25 15.50 -27.36
N LEU A 350 11.09 14.88 -27.64
CA LEU A 350 9.80 15.50 -27.42
C LEU A 350 9.57 15.86 -25.95
N VAL A 351 9.89 14.96 -25.01
CA VAL A 351 9.81 15.24 -23.57
C VAL A 351 10.75 16.38 -23.16
N GLN A 352 12.00 16.39 -23.65
CA GLN A 352 12.96 17.45 -23.33
C GLN A 352 12.43 18.84 -23.73
N SER A 353 11.66 18.92 -24.82
CA SER A 353 11.08 20.19 -25.28
C SER A 353 9.95 20.75 -24.39
N ILE A 354 9.37 19.95 -23.48
CA ILE A 354 8.24 20.36 -22.61
C ILE A 354 8.53 20.29 -21.11
N ILE A 355 9.54 19.51 -20.69
CA ILE A 355 9.75 19.13 -19.29
C ILE A 355 10.01 20.34 -18.39
N ASN A 356 10.70 21.37 -18.89
CA ASN A 356 11.02 22.56 -18.11
C ASN A 356 9.77 23.42 -17.85
N ASP A 357 8.96 23.67 -18.88
CA ASP A 357 7.71 24.42 -18.74
C ASP A 357 6.72 23.67 -17.83
N LEU A 358 6.64 22.35 -17.97
CA LEU A 358 5.80 21.51 -17.12
C LEU A 358 6.22 21.57 -15.64
N LYS A 359 7.52 21.51 -15.34
CA LYS A 359 8.04 21.68 -13.97
C LYS A 359 7.71 23.05 -13.41
N MET A 360 7.91 24.11 -14.18
CA MET A 360 7.61 25.49 -13.79
C MET A 360 6.12 25.74 -13.57
N LEU A 361 5.25 24.97 -14.23
CA LEU A 361 3.81 25.02 -14.05
C LEU A 361 3.34 24.27 -12.80
N LEU A 362 3.84 23.04 -12.59
CA LEU A 362 3.39 22.17 -11.50
C LEU A 362 4.11 22.47 -10.17
N PHE A 363 5.43 22.65 -10.18
CA PHE A 363 6.24 22.81 -8.97
C PHE A 363 6.59 24.28 -8.70
N ASN A 364 5.57 25.14 -8.64
CA ASN A 364 5.74 26.57 -8.37
C ASN A 364 5.08 26.97 -7.04
N PRO A 365 5.86 27.19 -5.96
CA PRO A 365 5.32 27.61 -4.67
C PRO A 365 4.61 28.96 -4.69
N ALA A 366 5.04 29.89 -5.56
CA ALA A 366 4.47 31.23 -5.64
C ALA A 366 3.09 31.24 -6.31
N LYS A 367 2.84 30.28 -7.22
CA LYS A 367 1.55 30.12 -7.91
C LYS A 367 1.23 28.63 -8.02
N PRO A 368 0.73 27.98 -6.95
CA PRO A 368 0.42 26.55 -6.97
C PRO A 368 -0.58 26.20 -8.06
N PHE A 369 -0.31 25.10 -8.76
CA PHE A 369 -1.23 24.58 -9.76
C PHE A 369 -2.54 24.10 -9.11
N SER A 370 -3.68 24.45 -9.70
CA SER A 370 -4.97 23.92 -9.26
C SER A 370 -6.04 24.02 -10.36
N ARG A 371 -6.72 22.91 -10.63
CA ARG A 371 -7.90 22.82 -11.51
C ARG A 371 -9.22 23.18 -10.82
N GLY A 372 -9.17 23.50 -9.53
CA GLY A 372 -10.33 23.81 -8.70
C GLY A 372 -10.55 22.79 -7.59
N GLN A 373 -11.50 23.08 -6.71
CA GLN A 373 -11.71 22.32 -5.47
C GLN A 373 -12.10 20.85 -5.71
N LEU A 374 -12.86 20.58 -6.78
CA LEU A 374 -13.27 19.22 -7.16
C LEU A 374 -12.11 18.34 -7.68
N PHE A 375 -10.95 18.94 -7.95
CA PHE A 375 -9.81 18.26 -8.57
C PHE A 375 -8.58 18.14 -7.66
N ILE A 376 -8.70 18.47 -6.37
CA ILE A 376 -7.55 18.54 -5.46
C ILE A 376 -6.79 17.20 -5.42
N CYS A 377 -7.49 16.08 -5.23
CA CYS A 377 -6.86 14.76 -5.20
C CYS A 377 -6.22 14.43 -6.56
N GLN A 378 -6.92 14.67 -7.67
CA GLN A 378 -6.39 14.40 -9.01
C GLN A 378 -5.22 15.32 -9.39
N ASP A 379 -5.13 16.52 -8.82
CA ASP A 379 -3.99 17.44 -8.98
C ASP A 379 -2.77 16.91 -8.24
N VAL A 380 -2.95 16.41 -7.02
CA VAL A 380 -1.89 15.76 -6.25
C VAL A 380 -1.40 14.49 -6.96
N ASP A 381 -2.31 13.63 -7.43
CA ASP A 381 -1.96 12.42 -8.20
C ASP A 381 -1.19 12.75 -9.48
N LEU A 382 -1.60 13.82 -10.19
CA LEU A 382 -0.90 14.32 -11.36
C LEU A 382 0.53 14.76 -11.04
N MET A 383 0.73 15.45 -9.91
CA MET A 383 2.06 15.88 -9.47
C MET A 383 2.92 14.70 -9.02
N ILE A 384 2.33 13.68 -8.40
CA ILE A 384 3.02 12.41 -8.06
C ILE A 384 3.48 11.70 -9.35
N ASP A 385 2.58 11.54 -10.32
CA ASP A 385 2.90 10.97 -11.64
C ASP A 385 4.04 11.75 -12.32
N CYS A 386 3.98 13.08 -12.25
CA CYS A 386 5.03 13.94 -12.78
C CYS A 386 6.36 13.71 -12.06
N PHE A 387 6.40 13.79 -10.73
CA PHE A 387 7.62 13.64 -9.95
C PHE A 387 8.29 12.28 -10.19
N VAL A 388 7.51 11.20 -10.14
CA VAL A 388 8.00 9.84 -10.41
C VAL A 388 8.57 9.74 -11.84
N SER A 389 7.92 10.37 -12.81
CA SER A 389 8.40 10.40 -14.20
C SER A 389 9.70 11.19 -14.33
N LEU A 390 9.79 12.37 -13.71
CA LEU A 390 11.01 13.19 -13.69
C LEU A 390 12.19 12.41 -13.09
N PHE A 391 11.96 11.72 -11.97
CA PHE A 391 12.96 10.88 -11.33
C PHE A 391 13.43 9.74 -12.25
N ARG A 392 12.51 9.07 -12.95
CA ARG A 392 12.84 7.96 -13.84
C ARG A 392 13.56 8.38 -15.11
N ILE A 393 13.27 9.57 -15.64
CA ILE A 393 13.88 10.09 -16.88
C ILE A 393 15.25 10.71 -16.60
N ASN A 394 15.35 11.53 -15.56
CA ASN A 394 16.59 12.20 -15.19
C ASN A 394 16.69 12.34 -13.67
N PRO A 395 17.17 11.30 -12.95
CA PRO A 395 17.19 11.28 -11.49
C PRO A 395 18.11 12.35 -10.87
N HIS A 396 19.04 12.90 -11.64
CA HIS A 396 19.94 13.96 -11.18
C HIS A 396 19.33 15.37 -11.29
N ASN A 397 18.19 15.52 -11.98
CA ASN A 397 17.48 16.79 -12.03
C ASN A 397 16.71 17.05 -10.73
N ASN A 398 17.26 17.91 -9.88
CA ASN A 398 16.78 18.13 -8.52
C ASN A 398 15.83 19.33 -8.38
N GLU A 399 15.33 19.95 -9.47
CA GLU A 399 14.51 21.17 -9.35
C GLU A 399 13.19 20.94 -8.61
N ALA A 400 12.40 19.97 -9.04
CA ALA A 400 11.14 19.61 -8.37
C ALA A 400 11.39 19.09 -6.94
N LEU A 401 12.48 18.35 -6.75
CA LEU A 401 12.91 17.85 -5.43
C LEU A 401 13.20 19.00 -4.47
N LYS A 402 13.95 20.03 -4.89
CA LYS A 402 14.25 21.22 -4.07
C LYS A 402 12.97 21.93 -3.62
N VAL A 403 11.99 22.06 -4.51
CA VAL A 403 10.69 22.66 -4.19
C VAL A 403 9.97 21.84 -3.11
N CYS A 404 9.94 20.51 -3.25
CA CYS A 404 9.21 19.66 -2.32
C CYS A 404 9.94 19.42 -0.98
N LEU A 405 11.26 19.57 -0.92
CA LEU A 405 12.05 19.49 0.32
C LEU A 405 12.03 20.79 1.13
N ASN A 406 11.76 21.94 0.51
CA ASN A 406 11.79 23.23 1.20
C ASN A 406 10.68 23.33 2.25
N SER A 407 11.03 23.48 3.53
CA SER A 407 10.09 23.57 4.66
C SER A 407 9.08 24.73 4.58
N ASN A 408 9.35 25.75 3.75
CA ASN A 408 8.43 26.86 3.50
C ASN A 408 7.41 26.58 2.39
N SER A 409 7.55 25.46 1.68
CA SER A 409 6.61 25.07 0.63
C SER A 409 5.26 24.63 1.22
N PRO A 410 4.16 24.81 0.48
CA PRO A 410 2.86 24.26 0.85
C PRO A 410 2.89 22.76 1.15
N ALA A 411 2.11 22.31 2.13
CA ALA A 411 2.12 20.92 2.63
C ALA A 411 1.82 19.85 1.56
N HIS A 412 1.06 20.19 0.51
CA HIS A 412 0.80 19.24 -0.58
C HIS A 412 2.06 18.87 -1.35
N TYR A 413 3.07 19.75 -1.45
CA TYR A 413 4.34 19.40 -2.10
C TYR A 413 5.13 18.37 -1.28
N HIS A 414 5.12 18.50 0.04
CA HIS A 414 5.69 17.47 0.92
C HIS A 414 4.96 16.13 0.75
N PHE A 415 3.62 16.17 0.68
CA PHE A 415 2.82 14.98 0.43
C PHE A 415 3.14 14.33 -0.93
N VAL A 416 3.27 15.15 -1.99
CA VAL A 416 3.68 14.70 -3.32
C VAL A 416 5.04 14.01 -3.26
N LEU A 417 6.03 14.60 -2.59
CA LEU A 417 7.35 13.99 -2.46
C LEU A 417 7.28 12.64 -1.77
N ILE A 418 6.70 12.58 -0.57
CA ILE A 418 6.65 11.35 0.23
C ILE A 418 5.89 10.24 -0.50
N SER A 419 4.75 10.57 -1.12
CA SER A 419 3.96 9.62 -1.90
C SER A 419 4.71 9.15 -3.16
N SER A 420 5.48 10.04 -3.80
CA SER A 420 6.29 9.69 -4.97
C SER A 420 7.43 8.74 -4.62
N LEU A 421 8.16 9.02 -3.54
CA LEU A 421 9.23 8.15 -3.06
C LEU A 421 8.67 6.77 -2.65
N TYR A 422 7.55 6.75 -1.93
CA TYR A 422 6.87 5.51 -1.57
C TYR A 422 6.47 4.70 -2.80
N ARG A 423 5.95 5.35 -3.85
CA ARG A 423 5.60 4.69 -5.11
C ARG A 423 6.82 4.16 -5.86
N ILE A 424 7.95 4.87 -5.84
CA ILE A 424 9.21 4.40 -6.44
C ILE A 424 9.69 3.10 -5.77
N ILE A 425 9.51 2.96 -4.45
CA ILE A 425 9.90 1.78 -3.68
C ILE A 425 8.94 0.60 -3.91
N THR A 426 7.63 0.87 -3.84
CA THR A 426 6.61 -0.20 -3.78
C THR A 426 6.13 -0.68 -5.14
N GLN A 427 6.29 0.12 -6.21
CA GLN A 427 5.87 -0.28 -7.55
C GLN A 427 6.85 -1.32 -8.14
N PRO A 428 6.36 -2.39 -8.80
CA PRO A 428 7.21 -3.29 -9.57
C PRO A 428 8.09 -2.53 -10.57
N ARG A 429 9.41 -2.74 -10.51
CA ARG A 429 10.40 -1.92 -11.21
C ARG A 429 10.77 -2.53 -12.57
N LEU A 430 10.80 -1.70 -13.62
CA LEU A 430 11.47 -2.04 -14.88
C LEU A 430 12.99 -1.98 -14.70
N LEU A 431 13.73 -2.88 -15.37
CA LEU A 431 15.18 -3.04 -15.14
C LEU A 431 15.99 -1.74 -15.30
N TRP A 432 15.57 -0.86 -16.21
CA TRP A 432 16.23 0.42 -16.49
C TRP A 432 15.76 1.60 -15.63
N TRP A 433 14.73 1.45 -14.78
CA TRP A 433 14.32 2.53 -13.88
C TRP A 433 15.36 2.74 -12.78
N PRO A 434 15.72 3.99 -12.42
CA PRO A 434 16.66 4.25 -11.35
C PRO A 434 16.17 3.71 -10.00
N GLN A 435 17.13 3.36 -9.14
CA GLN A 435 16.86 2.90 -7.78
C GLN A 435 16.73 4.09 -6.82
N ILE A 436 16.07 3.84 -5.69
CA ILE A 436 15.77 4.85 -4.66
C ILE A 436 17.02 5.32 -3.90
N ASP A 437 18.12 4.57 -3.97
CA ASP A 437 19.41 4.84 -3.33
C ASP A 437 20.00 6.22 -3.67
N LEU A 438 19.71 6.73 -4.87
CA LEU A 438 20.05 8.10 -5.29
C LEU A 438 19.49 9.17 -4.35
N MET A 439 18.40 8.87 -3.63
CA MET A 439 17.76 9.77 -2.67
C MET A 439 18.30 9.66 -1.25
N TYR A 440 19.15 8.68 -0.93
CA TYR A 440 19.72 8.54 0.42
C TYR A 440 20.55 9.75 0.83
N SER A 441 21.12 10.48 -0.14
CA SER A 441 21.83 11.76 0.10
C SER A 441 20.95 12.90 0.64
N ARG A 442 19.62 12.72 0.68
CA ARG A 442 18.62 13.71 1.17
C ARG A 442 18.05 13.34 2.54
N SER A 443 18.71 12.43 3.24
CA SER A 443 18.21 11.91 4.51
C SER A 443 18.02 12.98 5.59
N VAL A 444 18.92 13.97 5.63
CA VAL A 444 18.85 15.07 6.62
C VAL A 444 17.58 15.89 6.42
N GLU A 445 17.27 16.27 5.18
CA GLU A 445 16.07 17.04 4.85
C GLU A 445 14.78 16.23 5.10
N LEU A 446 14.79 14.93 4.81
CA LEU A 446 13.65 14.03 5.08
C LEU A 446 13.39 13.86 6.59
N ARG A 447 14.45 13.72 7.39
CA ARG A 447 14.34 13.65 8.86
C ARG A 447 13.83 14.96 9.44
N ALA A 448 14.32 16.10 8.96
CA ALA A 448 13.82 17.41 9.39
C ALA A 448 12.30 17.55 9.09
N MET A 449 11.87 17.15 7.89
CA MET A 449 10.45 17.15 7.52
C MET A 449 9.62 16.22 8.42
N PHE A 450 10.15 15.06 8.81
CA PHE A 450 9.47 14.13 9.72
C PHE A 450 9.28 14.76 11.09
N THR A 451 10.36 15.30 11.66
CA THR A 451 10.34 15.96 12.97
C THR A 451 9.40 17.17 12.99
N ASP A 452 9.42 18.00 11.95
CA ASP A 452 8.51 19.14 11.81
C ASP A 452 7.04 18.71 11.76
N THR A 453 6.74 17.66 10.99
CA THR A 453 5.38 17.13 10.84
C THR A 453 4.90 16.49 12.13
N LEU A 454 5.76 15.70 12.79
CA LEU A 454 5.49 15.09 14.10
C LEU A 454 5.18 16.15 15.16
N ASN A 455 5.98 17.22 15.21
CA ASN A 455 5.78 18.33 16.14
C ASN A 455 4.45 19.06 15.87
N LYS A 456 4.12 19.34 14.61
CA LYS A 456 2.83 19.96 14.23
C LYS A 456 1.63 19.13 14.69
N VAL A 457 1.68 17.81 14.49
CA VAL A 457 0.59 16.90 14.86
C VAL A 457 0.48 16.73 16.38
N THR A 458 1.60 16.73 17.10
CA THR A 458 1.65 16.54 18.55
C THR A 458 1.30 17.83 19.31
N GLN A 459 1.80 18.98 18.89
CA GLN A 459 1.56 20.29 19.51
C GLN A 459 0.19 20.91 19.15
N GLY A 460 -0.43 20.50 18.03
CA GLY A 460 -1.80 20.89 17.67
C GLY A 460 -2.85 20.54 18.75
N ARG A 461 -2.49 19.70 19.72
CA ARG A 461 -3.28 19.39 20.92
C ARG A 461 -3.33 20.52 21.96
N MET A 462 -2.32 21.40 22.04
CA MET A 462 -2.28 22.48 23.04
C MET A 462 -3.08 23.74 22.63
N ILE A 463 -3.17 24.03 21.32
CA ILE A 463 -3.73 25.30 20.84
C ILE A 463 -5.27 25.28 20.77
N GLN A 464 -5.91 24.10 20.75
CA GLN A 464 -7.39 24.02 20.79
C GLN A 464 -8.00 24.50 22.12
N THR A 465 -7.19 24.70 23.17
CA THR A 465 -7.63 25.27 24.45
C THR A 465 -7.52 26.79 24.55
N PHE A 466 -6.80 27.47 23.64
CA PHE A 466 -6.62 28.93 23.70
C PHE A 466 -6.37 29.49 22.29
N LYS A 467 -7.44 29.84 21.56
CA LYS A 467 -7.50 30.96 20.61
C LYS A 467 -8.88 31.04 19.96
N GLU A 468 -9.86 31.45 20.76
CA GLU A 468 -10.95 32.25 20.21
C GLU A 468 -10.44 33.69 20.00
N LYS A 469 -10.60 34.16 18.77
CA LYS A 469 -10.57 35.55 18.28
C LYS A 469 -9.25 36.09 17.68
N VAL A 470 -9.45 36.56 16.45
CA VAL A 470 -8.68 37.52 15.65
C VAL A 470 -7.46 36.98 14.91
N THR A 471 -7.66 36.53 13.67
CA THR A 471 -7.18 37.26 12.47
C THR A 471 -7.72 36.59 11.20
N LYS A 472 -8.53 37.35 10.45
CA LYS A 472 -9.03 36.96 9.13
C LYS A 472 -7.89 37.12 8.12
N PHE A 473 -7.24 36.03 7.73
CA PHE A 473 -6.55 35.92 6.44
C PHE A 473 -6.60 34.49 5.90
N LYS A 474 -7.80 34.10 5.47
CA LYS A 474 -8.08 33.22 4.32
C LYS A 474 -7.17 32.00 4.13
N GLU A 475 -7.22 31.03 5.03
CA GLU A 475 -6.98 29.63 4.67
C GLU A 475 -8.18 29.13 3.84
N ARG A 476 -8.11 29.35 2.53
CA ARG A 476 -8.90 28.58 1.56
C ARG A 476 -8.05 27.38 1.22
N TRP A 477 -8.32 26.25 1.87
CA TRP A 477 -8.21 24.84 1.45
C TRP A 477 -8.84 24.06 2.62
N SER A 478 -10.17 23.95 2.61
CA SER A 478 -10.99 23.26 3.63
C SER A 478 -10.71 21.76 3.61
N GLU A 479 -10.66 21.12 4.80
CA GLU A 479 -10.75 19.70 5.22
C GLU A 479 -10.32 18.51 4.32
N GLU A 480 -10.16 18.65 2.99
CA GLU A 480 -9.84 17.60 2.01
C GLU A 480 -8.39 17.67 1.48
N ALA A 481 -7.59 18.67 1.87
CA ALA A 481 -6.14 18.61 1.67
C ALA A 481 -5.54 17.48 2.53
N PRO A 482 -4.45 16.80 2.11
CA PRO A 482 -3.82 15.80 2.96
C PRO A 482 -3.43 16.47 4.29
N SER A 483 -4.19 16.13 5.34
CA SER A 483 -3.97 16.69 6.66
C SER A 483 -2.54 16.38 7.12
N SER A 484 -1.98 17.19 8.02
CA SER A 484 -0.65 16.90 8.60
C SER A 484 -0.58 15.49 9.22
N ARG A 485 -1.73 14.94 9.64
CA ARG A 485 -1.86 13.54 10.09
C ARG A 485 -1.69 12.53 8.96
N ASN A 486 -2.32 12.79 7.81
CA ASN A 486 -2.14 11.95 6.62
C ASN A 486 -0.70 12.02 6.12
N LEU A 487 -0.10 13.22 6.06
CA LEU A 487 1.31 13.36 5.72
C LEU A 487 2.20 12.53 6.66
N LEU A 488 1.97 12.63 7.98
CA LEU A 488 2.71 11.84 8.97
C LEU A 488 2.57 10.33 8.72
N LEU A 489 1.36 9.83 8.44
CA LEU A 489 1.13 8.42 8.11
C LEU A 489 1.98 7.98 6.90
N TRP A 490 1.98 8.76 5.82
CA TRP A 490 2.76 8.45 4.63
C TRP A 490 4.28 8.54 4.86
N MET A 491 4.73 9.42 5.75
CA MET A 491 6.14 9.46 6.16
C MET A 491 6.53 8.20 6.93
N VAL A 492 5.69 7.73 7.85
CA VAL A 492 5.95 6.48 8.59
C VAL A 492 5.94 5.28 7.65
N ARG A 493 5.00 5.24 6.70
CA ARG A 493 4.97 4.23 5.61
C ARG A 493 6.24 4.24 4.76
N LEU A 494 6.78 5.43 4.47
CA LEU A 494 8.03 5.57 3.72
C LEU A 494 9.20 5.00 4.51
N ILE A 495 9.28 5.29 5.81
CA ILE A 495 10.31 4.75 6.72
C ILE A 495 10.21 3.24 6.79
N HIS A 496 9.00 2.70 6.91
CA HIS A 496 8.77 1.26 6.89
C HIS A 496 9.23 0.63 5.57
N ALA A 497 8.87 1.21 4.43
CA ALA A 497 9.19 0.65 3.12
C ALA A 497 10.69 0.69 2.78
N ASP A 498 11.40 1.77 3.11
CA ASP A 498 12.87 1.84 2.97
C ASP A 498 13.50 2.74 4.05
N PRO A 499 13.98 2.14 5.16
CA PRO A 499 14.61 2.89 6.25
C PRO A 499 15.91 3.61 5.87
N MET A 500 16.58 3.22 4.78
CA MET A 500 17.85 3.84 4.36
C MET A 500 17.67 5.31 3.94
N LEU A 501 16.45 5.69 3.57
CA LEU A 501 16.10 7.11 3.35
C LEU A 501 16.30 7.96 4.62
N MET A 502 16.22 7.37 5.81
CA MET A 502 16.41 8.08 7.08
C MET A 502 17.75 7.78 7.78
N LEU A 503 18.44 6.70 7.42
CA LEU A 503 19.66 6.25 8.10
C LEU A 503 20.98 6.69 7.45
N ASN A 504 20.94 7.51 6.39
CA ASN A 504 22.16 8.05 5.79
C ASN A 504 22.52 9.44 6.37
N GLY A 505 23.78 9.81 6.41
CA GLY A 505 24.22 11.08 6.99
C GLY A 505 25.72 11.21 7.24
N LYS A 506 26.10 12.30 7.90
CA LYS A 506 27.49 12.54 8.33
C LYS A 506 27.87 11.56 9.44
N ALA A 507 29.03 10.92 9.29
CA ALA A 507 29.47 9.85 10.17
C ALA A 507 29.78 10.33 11.62
N GLY A 508 29.98 9.36 12.52
CA GLY A 508 30.33 9.61 13.92
C GLY A 508 29.13 9.90 14.84
N HIS A 509 29.28 10.88 15.73
CA HIS A 509 28.25 11.18 16.74
C HIS A 509 26.99 11.85 16.17
N GLU A 510 27.10 12.56 15.05
CA GLU A 510 25.95 13.23 14.42
C GLU A 510 24.92 12.24 13.89
N ILE A 511 25.37 11.13 13.26
CA ILE A 511 24.48 10.07 12.79
C ILE A 511 23.83 9.30 13.95
N GLN A 512 24.55 9.08 15.06
CA GLN A 512 23.96 8.47 16.26
C GLN A 512 22.82 9.33 16.83
N SER A 513 23.05 10.63 17.06
CA SER A 513 22.03 11.54 17.59
C SER A 513 20.81 11.61 16.66
N SER A 514 21.08 11.71 15.36
CA SER A 514 20.09 11.71 14.29
C SER A 514 19.19 10.47 14.29
N THR A 515 19.80 9.28 14.36
CA THR A 515 19.07 8.00 14.41
C THR A 515 18.26 7.88 15.68
N LEU A 516 18.82 8.33 16.82
CA LEU A 516 18.13 8.31 18.09
C LEU A 516 16.89 9.21 18.08
N GLU A 517 16.99 10.43 17.56
CA GLU A 517 15.85 11.36 17.43
C GLU A 517 14.74 10.78 16.57
N LEU A 518 15.09 10.17 15.43
CA LEU A 518 14.14 9.49 14.55
C LEU A 518 13.38 8.38 15.28
N ILE A 519 14.12 7.48 15.93
CA ILE A 519 13.55 6.31 16.61
C ILE A 519 12.68 6.75 17.80
N ASN A 520 13.14 7.72 18.59
CA ASN A 520 12.33 8.30 19.67
C ASN A 520 11.05 8.98 19.13
N GLY A 521 11.14 9.64 17.98
CA GLY A 521 9.98 10.18 17.28
C GLY A 521 8.94 9.11 16.92
N LEU A 522 9.37 7.97 16.38
CA LEU A 522 8.50 6.83 16.08
C LEU A 522 7.92 6.17 17.34
N VAL A 523 8.73 5.96 18.39
CA VAL A 523 8.28 5.42 19.68
C VAL A 523 7.21 6.30 20.32
N SER A 524 7.27 7.62 20.11
CA SER A 524 6.22 8.54 20.56
C SER A 524 4.86 8.30 19.87
N LEU A 525 4.84 7.64 18.70
CA LEU A 525 3.61 7.35 17.96
C LEU A 525 2.95 6.04 18.37
N VAL A 526 3.73 5.04 18.82
CA VAL A 526 3.27 3.67 19.14
C VAL A 526 2.08 3.62 20.10
N HIS A 527 2.08 4.47 21.14
CA HIS A 527 1.03 4.53 22.15
C HIS A 527 -0.12 5.51 21.84
N ASN A 528 -0.20 6.06 20.63
CA ASN A 528 -1.11 7.15 20.33
C ASN A 528 -2.53 6.68 19.95
N HIS A 529 -3.45 6.69 20.91
CA HIS A 529 -4.85 6.28 20.71
C HIS A 529 -5.67 7.10 19.70
N THR A 530 -5.28 8.35 19.36
CA THR A 530 -6.09 9.18 18.43
C THR A 530 -5.82 8.87 16.96
N MET A 531 -4.74 8.13 16.67
CA MET A 531 -4.31 7.81 15.31
C MET A 531 -3.84 6.35 15.26
N PRO A 532 -4.76 5.37 15.40
CA PRO A 532 -4.40 3.96 15.48
C PRO A 532 -3.64 3.47 14.24
N ASP A 533 -3.97 3.97 13.04
CA ASP A 533 -3.27 3.59 11.80
C ASP A 533 -1.80 4.05 11.81
N VAL A 534 -1.54 5.26 12.33
CA VAL A 534 -0.16 5.80 12.46
C VAL A 534 0.62 5.03 13.53
N ALA A 535 -0.04 4.67 14.63
CA ALA A 535 0.57 3.89 15.70
C ALA A 535 0.97 2.49 15.21
N ALA A 536 0.07 1.79 14.51
CA ALA A 536 0.34 0.48 13.93
C ALA A 536 1.48 0.52 12.91
N GLU A 537 1.46 1.49 11.98
CA GLU A 537 2.54 1.64 11.00
C GLU A 537 3.88 2.00 11.66
N ALA A 538 3.87 2.78 12.76
CA ALA A 538 5.10 3.11 13.49
C ALA A 538 5.70 1.88 14.19
N MET A 539 4.87 0.96 14.67
CA MET A 539 5.31 -0.32 15.23
C MET A 539 6.03 -1.16 14.16
N GLU A 540 5.45 -1.28 12.97
CA GLU A 540 6.07 -1.99 11.84
C GLU A 540 7.37 -1.31 11.36
N ALA A 541 7.37 0.02 11.22
CA ALA A 541 8.56 0.78 10.86
C ALA A 541 9.71 0.57 11.86
N LEU A 542 9.40 0.55 13.16
CA LEU A 542 10.37 0.25 14.21
C LEU A 542 10.89 -1.18 14.13
N LEU A 543 10.05 -2.18 13.83
CA LEU A 543 10.47 -3.57 13.65
C LEU A 543 11.45 -3.70 12.48
N VAL A 544 11.17 -3.05 11.35
CA VAL A 544 12.09 -3.05 10.20
C VAL A 544 13.40 -2.33 10.55
N LEU A 545 13.34 -1.18 11.23
CA LEU A 545 14.53 -0.47 11.71
C LEU A 545 15.40 -1.30 12.68
N HIS A 546 14.80 -2.21 13.43
CA HIS A 546 15.50 -3.11 14.38
C HIS A 546 16.01 -4.40 13.72
N GLN A 547 15.81 -4.63 12.42
CA GLN A 547 16.44 -5.77 11.77
C GLN A 547 17.97 -5.66 11.84
N PRO A 548 18.72 -6.77 12.01
CA PRO A 548 20.16 -6.72 12.26
C PRO A 548 20.97 -5.93 11.21
N ASP A 549 20.62 -6.06 9.92
CA ASP A 549 21.25 -5.33 8.82
C ASP A 549 20.95 -3.82 8.87
N LYS A 550 19.81 -3.42 9.43
CA LYS A 550 19.43 -2.01 9.59
C LYS A 550 20.06 -1.38 10.83
N ILE A 551 20.20 -2.15 11.91
CA ILE A 551 20.93 -1.71 13.12
C ILE A 551 22.40 -1.39 12.78
N GLU A 552 23.06 -2.19 11.93
CA GLU A 552 24.41 -1.93 11.44
C GLU A 552 24.54 -0.53 10.79
N MET A 553 23.45 -0.05 10.18
CA MET A 553 23.39 1.24 9.51
C MET A 553 23.00 2.41 10.44
N TRP A 554 22.60 2.16 11.69
CA TRP A 554 22.30 3.23 12.65
C TRP A 554 23.51 4.11 12.94
N ASN A 555 24.69 3.50 12.96
CA ASN A 555 25.99 4.15 12.99
C ASN A 555 27.06 3.14 12.51
N PRO A 556 27.46 3.17 11.22
CA PRO A 556 28.43 2.22 10.67
C PRO A 556 29.79 2.22 11.36
N GLU A 557 30.18 3.31 12.03
CA GLU A 557 31.47 3.40 12.75
C GLU A 557 31.44 2.74 14.13
N ALA A 558 30.27 2.71 14.78
CA ALA A 558 30.12 2.17 16.13
C ALA A 558 28.76 1.47 16.34
N PRO A 559 28.42 0.45 15.52
CA PRO A 559 27.08 -0.13 15.47
C PRO A 559 26.64 -0.75 16.80
N ILE A 560 27.55 -1.44 17.51
CA ILE A 560 27.25 -2.08 18.81
C ILE A 560 26.97 -1.04 19.91
N ASN A 561 27.74 0.05 19.97
CA ASN A 561 27.54 1.09 20.98
C ASN A 561 26.22 1.82 20.74
N THR A 562 25.93 2.16 19.47
CA THR A 562 24.68 2.80 19.09
C THR A 562 23.48 1.88 19.29
N PHE A 563 23.62 0.57 19.00
CA PHE A 563 22.59 -0.43 19.32
C PHE A 563 22.20 -0.41 20.80
N TRP A 564 23.19 -0.49 21.70
CA TRP A 564 22.93 -0.54 23.14
C TRP A 564 22.24 0.73 23.64
N ASP A 565 22.62 1.88 23.13
CA ASP A 565 22.01 3.15 23.51
C ASP A 565 20.57 3.27 22.98
N VAL A 566 20.42 3.24 21.65
CA VAL A 566 19.14 3.47 20.96
C VAL A 566 18.10 2.41 21.31
N SER A 567 18.45 1.13 21.21
CA SER A 567 17.48 0.07 21.41
C SER A 567 17.08 -0.07 22.89
N SER A 568 17.98 0.22 23.84
CA SER A 568 17.61 0.26 25.26
C SER A 568 16.68 1.42 25.58
N GLN A 569 16.85 2.59 24.93
CA GLN A 569 15.92 3.72 25.09
C GLN A 569 14.50 3.37 24.60
N VAL A 570 14.38 2.64 23.49
CA VAL A 570 13.08 2.15 22.98
C VAL A 570 12.41 1.25 24.02
N LEU A 571 13.12 0.24 24.51
CA LEU A 571 12.62 -0.71 25.51
C LEU A 571 12.20 0.01 26.79
N PHE A 572 13.03 0.92 27.29
CA PHE A 572 12.74 1.69 28.50
C PHE A 572 11.46 2.56 28.33
N SER A 573 11.36 3.31 27.23
CA SER A 573 10.26 4.25 26.99
C SER A 573 8.90 3.57 26.91
N ILE A 574 8.83 2.43 26.21
CA ILE A 574 7.60 1.66 26.08
C ILE A 574 7.28 0.94 27.39
N SER A 575 8.27 0.33 28.04
CA SER A 575 8.07 -0.35 29.31
C SER A 575 7.57 0.60 30.39
N GLN A 576 8.11 1.82 30.45
CA GLN A 576 7.64 2.85 31.38
C GLN A 576 6.14 3.15 31.19
N LYS A 577 5.69 3.32 29.94
CA LYS A 577 4.27 3.59 29.63
C LYS A 577 3.37 2.40 29.95
N LEU A 578 3.85 1.17 29.71
CA LEU A 578 3.15 -0.05 30.07
C LEU A 578 2.95 -0.14 31.59
N THR A 579 3.99 0.15 32.40
CA THR A 579 3.87 0.16 33.87
C THR A 579 2.93 1.24 34.42
N GLN A 580 2.72 2.33 33.67
CA GLN A 580 1.81 3.42 34.07
C GLN A 580 0.36 3.19 33.63
N HIS A 581 0.04 2.03 33.03
CA HIS A 581 -1.27 1.70 32.45
C HIS A 581 -1.78 2.76 31.45
N MET A 582 -0.88 3.48 30.77
CA MET A 582 -1.25 4.51 29.78
C MET A 582 -1.56 3.94 28.39
N ILE A 583 -1.66 2.62 28.27
CA ILE A 583 -1.81 1.90 27.00
C ILE A 583 -3.06 1.03 27.09
N VAL A 584 -4.04 1.31 26.23
CA VAL A 584 -5.31 0.56 26.17
C VAL A 584 -5.14 -0.76 25.40
N ASN A 585 -4.34 -0.75 24.33
CA ASN A 585 -4.04 -1.90 23.47
C ASN A 585 -2.76 -2.65 23.92
N TYR A 586 -2.63 -2.92 25.22
CA TYR A 586 -1.39 -3.42 25.81
C TYR A 586 -0.96 -4.78 25.24
N THR A 587 -1.89 -5.67 24.92
CA THR A 587 -1.58 -7.00 24.37
C THR A 587 -0.85 -6.93 23.02
N GLU A 588 -1.30 -6.05 22.12
CA GLU A 588 -0.64 -5.84 20.83
C GLU A 588 0.74 -5.19 21.00
N ILE A 589 0.88 -4.25 21.94
CA ILE A 589 2.19 -3.64 22.23
C ILE A 589 3.14 -4.66 22.88
N LEU A 590 2.65 -5.59 23.72
CA LEU A 590 3.47 -6.68 24.27
C LEU A 590 3.94 -7.63 23.17
N LYS A 591 3.08 -7.99 22.20
CA LYS A 591 3.48 -8.83 21.04
C LYS A 591 4.57 -8.14 20.23
N TRP A 592 4.40 -6.86 19.95
CA TRP A 592 5.40 -6.06 19.25
C TRP A 592 6.71 -5.93 20.04
N LEU A 593 6.63 -5.73 21.37
CA LEU A 593 7.81 -5.66 22.24
C LEU A 593 8.59 -6.99 22.24
N ARG A 594 7.88 -8.12 22.24
CA ARG A 594 8.48 -9.45 22.04
C ARG A 594 9.22 -9.52 20.71
N ASP A 595 8.61 -9.07 19.62
CA ASP A 595 9.22 -9.15 18.29
C ASP A 595 10.45 -8.20 18.17
N ILE A 596 10.45 -7.06 18.88
CA ILE A 596 11.65 -6.21 19.04
C ILE A 596 12.76 -6.94 19.79
N LEU A 597 12.44 -7.69 20.86
CA LEU A 597 13.42 -8.50 21.59
C LEU A 597 14.01 -9.60 20.71
N VAL A 598 13.21 -10.24 19.85
CA VAL A 598 13.71 -11.20 18.85
C VAL A 598 14.73 -10.54 17.92
N CYS A 599 14.42 -9.37 17.37
CA CYS A 599 15.35 -8.61 16.52
C CYS A 599 16.66 -8.25 17.25
N ARG A 600 16.57 -7.86 18.52
CA ARG A 600 17.75 -7.57 19.37
C ARG A 600 18.63 -8.80 19.56
N ASN A 601 18.05 -9.94 19.91
CA ASN A 601 18.78 -11.19 20.10
C ASN A 601 19.45 -11.62 18.78
N ALA A 602 18.75 -11.50 17.65
CA ALA A 602 19.32 -11.80 16.34
C ALA A 602 20.55 -10.91 16.00
N PHE A 603 20.49 -9.62 16.32
CA PHE A 603 21.62 -8.71 16.12
C PHE A 603 22.82 -9.07 17.03
N LEU A 604 22.55 -9.32 18.31
CA LEU A 604 23.58 -9.70 19.29
C LEU A 604 24.24 -11.03 18.91
N LEU A 605 23.45 -12.01 18.48
CA LEU A 605 23.94 -13.31 18.04
C LEU A 605 24.89 -13.19 16.84
N ARG A 606 24.58 -12.30 15.88
CA ARG A 606 25.44 -12.01 14.72
C ARG A 606 26.76 -11.32 15.13
N HIS A 607 26.79 -10.63 16.26
CA HIS A 607 27.93 -9.85 16.74
C HIS A 607 28.58 -10.41 18.03
N LYS A 608 28.25 -11.64 18.42
CA LYS A 608 28.69 -12.25 19.69
C LYS A 608 30.21 -12.32 19.87
N ASP A 609 30.95 -12.41 18.77
CA ASP A 609 32.42 -12.55 18.77
C ASP A 609 33.15 -11.20 18.90
N TYR A 610 32.44 -10.07 18.91
CA TYR A 610 33.03 -8.74 19.08
C TYR A 610 33.21 -8.42 20.56
N ALA A 611 34.40 -7.97 20.95
CA ALA A 611 34.73 -7.60 22.33
C ALA A 611 33.75 -6.58 22.97
N ASN A 612 33.16 -5.71 22.15
CA ASN A 612 32.22 -4.68 22.60
C ASN A 612 30.78 -5.18 22.81
N CYS A 613 30.45 -6.41 22.40
CA CYS A 613 29.11 -6.98 22.53
C CYS A 613 28.66 -7.02 24.00
N ASN A 614 29.60 -7.26 24.93
CA ASN A 614 29.32 -7.41 26.36
C ASN A 614 29.28 -6.09 27.14
N ILE A 615 29.56 -4.94 26.50
CA ILE A 615 29.65 -3.62 27.17
C ILE A 615 28.28 -3.10 27.63
N GLY A 616 27.17 -3.63 27.09
CA GLY A 616 25.80 -3.25 27.50
C GLY A 616 25.59 -3.30 29.02
N ALA A 617 26.26 -4.23 29.72
CA ALA A 617 26.21 -4.38 31.17
C ALA A 617 26.77 -3.18 31.96
N HIS A 618 27.55 -2.29 31.33
CA HIS A 618 28.12 -1.09 31.96
C HIS A 618 27.35 0.19 31.60
N ILE A 619 26.36 0.10 30.70
CA ILE A 619 25.57 1.24 30.25
C ILE A 619 24.32 1.39 31.13
N ALA A 620 24.15 2.56 31.74
CA ALA A 620 23.06 2.81 32.70
C ALA A 620 21.66 2.61 32.11
N ILE A 621 21.42 3.06 30.87
CA ILE A 621 20.11 2.92 30.22
C ILE A 621 19.76 1.46 29.92
N CYS A 622 20.74 0.61 29.60
CA CYS A 622 20.52 -0.82 29.39
C CYS A 622 20.02 -1.50 30.67
N LYS A 623 20.66 -1.21 31.81
CA LYS A 623 20.20 -1.71 33.12
C LYS A 623 18.78 -1.25 33.46
N GLN A 624 18.50 0.03 33.25
CA GLN A 624 17.17 0.60 33.53
C GLN A 624 16.08 -0.02 32.63
N ALA A 625 16.38 -0.19 31.34
CA ALA A 625 15.48 -0.85 30.39
C ALA A 625 15.19 -2.29 30.82
N HIS A 626 16.23 -3.04 31.19
CA HIS A 626 16.11 -4.43 31.61
C HIS A 626 15.24 -4.58 32.88
N ILE A 627 15.52 -3.79 33.92
CA ILE A 627 14.70 -3.75 35.14
C ILE A 627 13.24 -3.42 34.82
N LYS A 628 13.00 -2.47 33.91
CA LYS A 628 11.63 -2.11 33.52
C LYS A 628 10.93 -3.20 32.73
N LEU A 629 11.63 -3.95 31.88
CA LEU A 629 11.07 -5.11 31.17
C LEU A 629 10.66 -6.21 32.15
N GLU A 630 11.51 -6.53 33.15
CA GLU A 630 11.16 -7.49 34.19
C GLU A 630 9.88 -7.08 34.92
N VAL A 631 9.76 -5.80 35.34
CA VAL A 631 8.56 -5.29 36.00
C VAL A 631 7.33 -5.42 35.10
N VAL A 632 7.44 -5.06 33.81
CA VAL A 632 6.34 -5.18 32.86
C VAL A 632 5.88 -6.63 32.72
N PHE A 633 6.80 -7.55 32.45
CA PHE A 633 6.43 -8.95 32.22
C PHE A 633 5.86 -9.60 33.47
N LEU A 634 6.45 -9.34 34.65
CA LEU A 634 5.90 -9.79 35.93
C LEU A 634 4.51 -9.22 36.20
N MET A 635 4.25 -7.95 35.86
CA MET A 635 2.94 -7.33 36.02
C MET A 635 1.89 -7.98 35.11
N TYR A 636 2.23 -8.23 33.83
CA TYR A 636 1.29 -8.82 32.86
C TYR A 636 1.09 -10.33 33.01
N LEU A 637 1.91 -11.02 33.82
CA LEU A 637 1.58 -12.39 34.27
C LEU A 637 0.23 -12.43 35.02
N TRP A 638 -0.18 -11.33 35.64
CA TRP A 638 -1.46 -11.19 36.37
C TRP A 638 -2.57 -10.52 35.54
N SER A 639 -2.38 -10.43 34.21
CA SER A 639 -3.39 -9.88 33.32
C SER A 639 -4.63 -10.76 33.29
N ILE A 640 -5.81 -10.15 33.17
CA ILE A 640 -7.06 -10.87 32.87
C ILE A 640 -7.10 -11.37 31.42
N ASP A 641 -6.25 -10.83 30.55
CA ASP A 641 -6.10 -11.27 29.17
C ASP A 641 -5.05 -12.39 29.09
N MET A 642 -5.53 -13.62 28.85
CA MET A 642 -4.69 -14.82 28.70
C MET A 642 -3.65 -14.68 27.59
N GLU A 643 -3.94 -13.94 26.52
CA GLU A 643 -2.98 -13.72 25.45
C GLU A 643 -1.81 -12.87 25.92
N ALA A 644 -2.08 -11.81 26.69
CA ALA A 644 -1.04 -10.98 27.30
C ALA A 644 -0.14 -11.79 28.26
N VAL A 645 -0.72 -12.73 29.02
CA VAL A 645 0.03 -13.63 29.91
C VAL A 645 0.98 -14.54 29.11
N LEU A 646 0.48 -15.17 28.04
CA LEU A 646 1.29 -16.03 27.16
C LEU A 646 2.43 -15.27 26.50
N VAL A 647 2.16 -14.04 26.03
CA VAL A 647 3.18 -13.18 25.43
C VAL A 647 4.24 -12.77 26.47
N ALA A 648 3.84 -12.40 27.68
CA ALA A 648 4.78 -12.06 28.76
C ALA A 648 5.68 -13.25 29.13
N MET A 649 5.14 -14.47 29.20
CA MET A 649 5.94 -15.69 29.41
C MET A 649 6.94 -15.93 28.28
N SER A 650 6.52 -15.73 27.03
CA SER A 650 7.43 -15.82 25.88
C SER A 650 8.55 -14.77 25.92
N CYS A 651 8.29 -13.56 26.42
CA CYS A 651 9.32 -12.53 26.56
C CYS A 651 10.40 -12.90 27.59
N PHE A 652 10.07 -13.63 28.66
CA PHE A 652 11.09 -14.13 29.60
C PHE A 652 12.09 -15.06 28.92
N ALA A 653 11.63 -15.88 27.96
CA ALA A 653 12.51 -16.72 27.16
C ALA A 653 13.56 -15.89 26.40
N LEU A 654 13.13 -14.75 25.83
CA LEU A 654 14.01 -13.85 25.07
C LEU A 654 14.99 -13.10 25.97
N LEU A 655 14.61 -12.76 27.22
CA LEU A 655 15.56 -12.21 28.20
C LEU A 655 16.63 -13.23 28.60
N CYS A 656 16.24 -14.49 28.80
CA CYS A 656 17.20 -15.58 29.04
C CYS A 656 18.12 -15.79 27.85
N GLU A 657 17.58 -15.80 26.63
CA GLU A 657 18.37 -15.91 25.40
C GLU A 657 19.37 -14.74 25.25
N GLU A 658 18.96 -13.49 25.54
CA GLU A 658 19.88 -12.34 25.51
C GLU A 658 21.03 -12.55 26.50
N ALA A 659 20.74 -13.04 27.71
CA ALA A 659 21.74 -13.33 28.72
C ALA A 659 22.71 -14.44 28.26
N ASP A 660 22.20 -15.50 27.64
CA ASP A 660 22.99 -16.61 27.11
C ASP A 660 23.94 -16.16 25.99
N ILE A 661 23.46 -15.33 25.06
CA ILE A 661 24.27 -14.79 23.94
C ILE A 661 25.46 -13.97 24.46
N ARG A 662 25.25 -13.24 25.57
CA ARG A 662 26.24 -12.32 26.15
C ARG A 662 27.29 -13.03 27.02
N CYS A 663 27.05 -14.28 27.39
CA CYS A 663 27.98 -15.05 28.20
C CYS A 663 28.95 -15.85 27.31
N VAL A 664 30.23 -15.45 27.32
CA VAL A 664 31.30 -16.19 26.63
C VAL A 664 31.67 -17.44 27.44
N TRP A 665 32.02 -18.51 26.73
CA TRP A 665 32.10 -19.92 27.15
C TRP A 665 32.89 -20.29 28.44
N ASP A 666 33.61 -19.38 29.10
CA ASP A 666 34.49 -19.75 30.23
C ASP A 666 33.94 -19.48 31.65
N GLU A 667 32.87 -18.69 31.83
CA GLU A 667 32.24 -18.47 33.16
C GLU A 667 30.71 -18.25 33.07
N VAL A 668 30.02 -19.21 32.46
CA VAL A 668 28.59 -19.10 32.07
C VAL A 668 27.68 -18.85 33.28
N THR A 669 27.79 -19.61 34.37
CA THR A 669 26.80 -19.55 35.46
C THR A 669 26.91 -18.29 36.32
N ALA A 670 28.12 -17.81 36.62
CA ALA A 670 28.33 -16.61 37.44
C ALA A 670 27.95 -15.33 36.67
N THR A 671 28.30 -15.27 35.38
CA THR A 671 28.02 -14.10 34.54
C THR A 671 26.53 -14.00 34.18
N VAL A 672 25.86 -15.11 33.87
CA VAL A 672 24.40 -15.12 33.62
C VAL A 672 23.65 -14.67 34.88
N THR A 673 24.02 -15.16 36.06
CA THR A 673 23.35 -14.78 37.32
C THR A 673 23.61 -13.32 37.70
N TYR A 674 24.76 -12.75 37.30
CA TYR A 674 25.04 -11.32 37.46
C TYR A 674 24.23 -10.44 36.51
N LEU A 675 23.99 -10.90 35.27
CA LEU A 675 23.22 -10.17 34.26
C LEU A 675 21.71 -10.31 34.45
N LEU A 676 21.24 -11.50 34.85
CA LEU A 676 19.85 -11.87 35.03
C LEU A 676 19.67 -12.69 36.32
N PRO A 677 19.51 -12.05 37.50
CA PRO A 677 19.49 -12.74 38.79
C PRO A 677 18.40 -13.82 38.93
N ASN A 678 17.26 -13.65 38.25
CA ASN A 678 16.12 -14.57 38.28
C ASN A 678 16.09 -15.55 37.09
N TYR A 679 17.23 -15.78 36.42
CA TYR A 679 17.34 -16.57 35.18
C TYR A 679 16.59 -17.91 35.22
N HIS A 680 16.79 -18.73 36.26
CA HIS A 680 16.15 -20.04 36.36
C HIS A 680 14.62 -19.96 36.46
N VAL A 681 14.09 -19.00 37.22
CA VAL A 681 12.64 -18.77 37.34
C VAL A 681 12.05 -18.35 35.99
N TYR A 682 12.76 -17.49 35.25
CA TYR A 682 12.34 -17.02 33.93
C TYR A 682 12.34 -18.13 32.88
N GLN A 683 13.30 -19.05 32.93
CA GLN A 683 13.30 -20.25 32.08
C GLN A 683 12.11 -21.17 32.36
N GLU A 684 11.77 -21.40 33.63
CA GLU A 684 10.63 -22.24 34.01
C GLU A 684 9.29 -21.62 33.56
N LEU A 685 9.12 -20.31 33.77
CA LEU A 685 7.96 -19.56 33.28
C LEU A 685 7.85 -19.60 31.75
N ALA A 686 8.96 -19.44 31.04
CA ALA A 686 9.02 -19.54 29.59
C ALA A 686 8.63 -20.95 29.11
N ALA A 687 9.16 -22.01 29.73
CA ALA A 687 8.85 -23.39 29.36
C ALA A 687 7.35 -23.71 29.54
N ALA A 688 6.73 -23.18 30.61
CA ALA A 688 5.30 -23.36 30.87
C ALA A 688 4.39 -22.79 29.77
N SER A 689 4.85 -21.81 28.99
CA SER A 689 4.09 -21.24 27.86
C SER A 689 3.97 -22.17 26.66
N THR A 690 4.83 -23.18 26.54
CA THR A 690 4.92 -24.08 25.37
C THR A 690 4.19 -25.41 25.54
N VAL A 691 3.68 -25.70 26.75
CA VAL A 691 2.95 -26.94 27.03
C VAL A 691 1.51 -26.83 26.48
N PRO A 692 1.09 -27.69 25.53
CA PRO A 692 -0.28 -27.69 25.05
C PRO A 692 -1.22 -28.09 26.18
N THR A 693 -2.25 -27.29 26.45
CA THR A 693 -3.38 -27.64 27.31
C THR A 693 -4.18 -28.77 26.66
N THR A 694 -3.70 -30.00 26.79
CA THR A 694 -4.51 -31.19 26.60
C THR A 694 -5.45 -31.30 27.80
N GLY A 695 -6.72 -31.00 27.55
CA GLY A 695 -7.80 -31.22 28.52
C GLY A 695 -8.04 -32.71 28.71
N GLU A 696 -7.17 -33.40 29.43
CA GLU A 696 -7.29 -34.83 29.74
C GLU A 696 -6.37 -35.19 30.92
N SER A 697 -6.58 -34.59 32.11
CA SER A 697 -6.05 -35.10 33.40
C SER A 697 -6.55 -34.24 34.57
N CYS A 698 -7.86 -34.25 34.84
CA CYS A 698 -8.40 -33.91 36.17
C CYS A 698 -9.89 -34.30 36.22
N THR A 699 -10.16 -35.60 36.15
CA THR A 699 -11.45 -36.17 36.54
C THR A 699 -11.22 -37.21 37.62
N THR A 700 -11.03 -36.76 38.85
CA THR A 700 -11.52 -37.45 40.05
C THR A 700 -11.25 -36.56 41.27
N GLU A 701 -12.25 -36.49 42.15
CA GLU A 701 -12.26 -35.84 43.47
C GLU A 701 -12.63 -34.36 43.53
N ALA A 702 -13.93 -34.06 43.37
CA ALA A 702 -14.61 -33.06 44.20
C ALA A 702 -16.15 -33.19 44.07
N TYR A 703 -16.74 -34.11 44.84
CA TYR A 703 -18.17 -34.01 45.20
C TYR A 703 -18.27 -33.24 46.51
N HIS A 704 -18.71 -31.97 46.46
CA HIS A 704 -19.78 -31.40 47.31
C HIS A 704 -19.80 -29.85 47.28
N SER A 705 -20.97 -29.33 46.90
CA SER A 705 -21.59 -28.03 47.26
C SER A 705 -21.45 -26.84 46.28
N PRO A 706 -22.55 -26.15 45.91
CA PRO A 706 -22.56 -25.08 44.91
C PRO A 706 -22.75 -23.68 45.52
N SER A 707 -21.91 -22.72 45.13
CA SER A 707 -22.30 -21.29 44.92
C SER A 707 -21.07 -20.39 44.72
N ALA A 708 -20.91 -19.86 43.51
CA ALA A 708 -20.43 -18.51 43.17
C ALA A 708 -19.84 -18.55 41.75
N GLN A 709 -20.39 -17.74 40.86
CA GLN A 709 -19.86 -17.51 39.52
C GLN A 709 -18.58 -16.66 39.63
N ASP A 710 -17.43 -17.31 39.77
CA ASP A 710 -16.14 -16.72 39.42
C ASP A 710 -15.58 -17.51 38.24
N ARG A 711 -15.36 -16.81 37.12
CA ARG A 711 -14.75 -17.39 35.92
C ARG A 711 -13.26 -17.58 36.21
N GLU A 712 -12.90 -18.81 36.56
CA GLU A 712 -11.56 -19.23 36.98
C GLU A 712 -10.50 -18.99 35.89
N VAL A 713 -9.42 -18.30 36.28
CA VAL A 713 -8.09 -18.47 35.69
C VAL A 713 -7.70 -19.95 35.87
N HIS A 714 -7.20 -20.59 34.82
CA HIS A 714 -6.95 -22.05 34.78
C HIS A 714 -6.15 -22.52 36.04
N PRO A 715 -6.62 -23.53 36.81
CA PRO A 715 -6.03 -23.91 38.10
C PRO A 715 -4.53 -24.29 38.06
N TRP A 716 -4.04 -24.83 36.93
CA TRP A 716 -2.62 -25.15 36.75
C TRP A 716 -1.74 -23.89 36.69
N LEU A 717 -2.27 -22.80 36.13
CA LEU A 717 -1.58 -21.52 36.01
C LEU A 717 -1.41 -20.90 37.41
N LEU A 718 -2.47 -20.90 38.22
CA LEU A 718 -2.42 -20.45 39.61
C LEU A 718 -1.50 -21.32 40.48
N ALA A 719 -1.47 -22.65 40.28
CA ALA A 719 -0.59 -23.55 41.01
C ALA A 719 0.89 -23.46 40.58
N SER A 720 1.14 -23.13 39.31
CA SER A 720 2.48 -22.82 38.81
C SER A 720 2.93 -21.45 39.33
N MET A 721 2.16 -20.39 39.06
CA MET A 721 2.43 -19.04 39.52
C MET A 721 2.59 -18.98 41.05
N GLY A 722 1.74 -19.65 41.84
CA GLY A 722 1.86 -19.69 43.30
C GLY A 722 3.16 -20.29 43.82
N ARG A 723 3.71 -21.30 43.13
CA ARG A 723 5.04 -21.87 43.44
C ARG A 723 6.19 -20.92 43.11
N HIS A 724 6.12 -20.27 41.94
CA HIS A 724 7.17 -19.35 41.48
C HIS A 724 7.11 -18.00 42.21
N VAL A 725 5.94 -17.56 42.66
CA VAL A 725 5.74 -16.36 43.50
C VAL A 725 6.37 -16.54 44.88
N TYR A 726 6.33 -17.76 45.44
CA TYR A 726 7.02 -18.04 46.70
C TYR A 726 8.54 -17.91 46.54
N GLN A 727 9.10 -18.38 45.43
CA GLN A 727 10.53 -18.25 45.10
C GLN A 727 10.92 -16.80 44.74
N LEU A 728 10.09 -16.06 44.02
CA LEU A 728 10.30 -14.65 43.69
C LEU A 728 10.16 -13.74 44.93
N GLY A 729 9.28 -14.08 45.87
CA GLY A 729 9.06 -13.35 47.12
C GLY A 729 10.25 -13.41 48.09
N GLU A 730 11.08 -14.45 48.02
CA GLU A 730 12.34 -14.55 48.77
C GLU A 730 13.49 -13.73 48.16
N SER A 731 13.35 -13.26 46.92
CA SER A 731 14.30 -12.35 46.29
C SER A 731 14.05 -10.90 46.75
N HIS A 732 14.92 -10.39 47.63
CA HIS A 732 14.86 -9.01 48.17
C HIS A 732 14.75 -7.90 47.09
N GLN A 733 15.08 -8.18 45.82
CA GLN A 733 14.93 -7.24 44.70
C GLN A 733 13.50 -7.19 44.15
N VAL A 734 12.80 -8.32 44.07
CA VAL A 734 11.45 -8.40 43.48
C VAL A 734 10.41 -7.75 44.40
N THR A 735 10.55 -7.91 45.72
CA THR A 735 9.70 -7.25 46.72
C THR A 735 9.84 -5.72 46.72
N ARG A 736 10.99 -5.18 46.30
CA ARG A 736 11.21 -3.74 46.12
C ARG A 736 10.75 -3.20 44.76
N LEU A 737 10.63 -4.05 43.75
CA LEU A 737 10.21 -3.68 42.39
C LEU A 737 8.68 -3.69 42.23
N LEU A 738 7.98 -4.48 43.05
CA LEU A 738 6.52 -4.59 43.08
C LEU A 738 5.84 -3.69 44.12
N SER A 739 6.61 -3.08 45.03
CA SER A 739 6.17 -2.03 45.97
C SER A 739 6.32 -0.64 45.37
#